data_AF-A0A917G1R5-F1
#
_entry.id   AF-A0A917G1R5-F1
#
_cell.length_a   1.000
_cell.length_b   1.000
_cell.length_c   1.000
_cell.angle_alpha   90.00
_cell.angle_beta   90.00
_cell.angle_gamma   90.00
#
_symmetry.space_group_name_H-M   'P 1'
#
loop_
_entity.id
_entity.type
_entity.pdbx_description
1 polymer ?
#
loop_
_entity_poly.entity_id
_entity_poly.type
_entity_poly.pdbx_seq_one_letter_code
_entity_poly.pdbx_strand_id
1 'polypeptide(L)'
;MNLSKEVYMNDEHEFGKGLLPAYGQMVWVNSREKLFEWYRLYFHTVLVSLFFLVNSVFALSSAMLFIKQFNDAASGPGAISSLVPGNPDILTSVLGILFFPLDQWPLFWLCSIFFCYFTMCYSTVTQPIKRGYSTLLTYISERGRRAVLVVTIIHMSLLYSGLFAWYINLFTRDFFSNMRVEDKPHLKITSMTGFVDFLMIIPVIICLIVAFYMAREFYKNEDFKKTFYKWEFSFLSNQSFSLRGKKCDVVVGWEKKTAKPIVLSEESRFLHELVVGATGSGKTSTAILIRIVQDLVRIARGHKVGVVVLEPKSDLIRDVQKLAEQLGIPKSKIKVVDPTDLLQSIKFNPLAGPLEVAAETWRGVLDALAGDQDPFFKGQQSETSAQYVMLGKIRYGNQFNFILHLQRMYSEPRFLADMTEDVRRWIERNLNNPLITPEERVLLDRYDRVCTYFENDVLEYVFAKDKEGGQLPVLYPQGHKYAGKQVVTNKKDKFIAGAKKYVTDISMNAMLSQLLVAAEGEETLDLDTFLNDGGILLFNTALAELEELSLMFGQFIIRQMQSAVFRRPPEEEGYKRIPVFFTIDEFPLYINDAFSRLLTLGRSYKVGTLIAIQNLGQLRVVQAGYDEVILTNASNKTVFGRGEVKDNEYFSKQFGEAYVMEESLNESVTPMSMPNQSRGLRYNTARKLEPRFTPTEIKEQPFKHFIVEVVGQDGSIAVPVQAYGKFVNETKFLKRFIDIGRIQLATQNHKPLTFKGNIHQLAYLVEQLDDKKKNDDAAPEVNSETAATDSQQNTALTAENHTATQQNGPVSPPAGAKEPPQAVPFPPNTEEKSESAAGTSSSAEDESFEWPAEDNDEPGSGDSEGPENLEEKREESSPSQTHSMPDNFDDLVKTVHDNLIGSPSAAPASSAPASGGDKAASQSKPRSDDLVDLDDLAAVDRRDSSTQQRYADEQINKVDDYKEDDI
;
A
#
# COMPACT_ATOMS: atom_id res chain seq x y z
N MET A 1 12.73 -30.95 -39.20
CA MET A 1 11.61 -30.24 -39.85
C MET A 1 10.24 -30.89 -39.63
N ASN A 2 10.07 -31.82 -38.67
CA ASN A 2 8.78 -32.48 -38.38
C ASN A 2 8.49 -32.57 -36.86
N LEU A 3 9.07 -31.66 -36.06
CA LEU A 3 8.92 -31.58 -34.59
C LEU A 3 8.41 -30.19 -34.14
N SER A 4 7.90 -29.39 -35.08
CA SER A 4 7.53 -27.98 -34.89
C SER A 4 6.05 -27.72 -35.21
N LYS A 5 5.19 -28.73 -35.10
CA LYS A 5 3.74 -28.63 -35.34
C LYS A 5 2.87 -29.02 -34.15
N GLU A 6 3.28 -29.99 -33.34
CA GLU A 6 2.46 -30.47 -32.21
C GLU A 6 2.40 -29.45 -31.06
N VAL A 7 3.48 -28.69 -30.82
CA VAL A 7 3.51 -27.60 -29.83
C VAL A 7 2.61 -26.42 -30.24
N TYR A 8 2.25 -26.29 -31.52
CA TYR A 8 1.38 -25.22 -32.04
C TYR A 8 -0.11 -25.60 -32.16
N MET A 9 -0.50 -26.83 -31.78
CA MET A 9 -1.87 -27.34 -31.98
C MET A 9 -2.72 -27.46 -30.70
N ASN A 10 -2.12 -27.32 -29.51
CA ASN A 10 -2.88 -27.34 -28.25
C ASN A 10 -3.40 -25.96 -27.80
N ASP A 11 -2.79 -24.85 -28.25
CA ASP A 11 -3.19 -23.49 -27.85
C ASP A 11 -4.51 -23.02 -28.51
N GLU A 12 -4.91 -23.58 -29.64
CA GLU A 12 -6.18 -23.19 -30.30
C GLU A 12 -7.43 -23.67 -29.54
N HIS A 13 -7.31 -24.62 -28.61
CA HIS A 13 -8.46 -25.25 -27.93
C HIS A 13 -8.89 -24.63 -26.59
N GLU A 14 -8.10 -23.77 -25.94
CA GLU A 14 -8.60 -22.93 -24.81
C GLU A 14 -9.29 -21.63 -25.27
N PHE A 15 -9.22 -21.26 -26.55
CA PHE A 15 -10.01 -20.16 -27.12
C PHE A 15 -11.50 -20.49 -27.34
N GLY A 16 -11.97 -21.65 -26.84
CA GLY A 16 -13.36 -22.14 -26.88
C GLY A 16 -14.41 -21.33 -26.10
N LYS A 17 -14.22 -20.03 -25.90
CA LYS A 17 -15.23 -19.10 -25.37
C LYS A 17 -15.45 -17.95 -26.36
N GLY A 18 -16.47 -18.08 -27.20
CA GLY A 18 -16.89 -17.03 -28.12
C GLY A 18 -17.21 -15.70 -27.43
N LEU A 19 -17.31 -14.63 -28.22
CA LEU A 19 -17.48 -13.25 -27.74
C LEU A 19 -18.67 -13.08 -26.77
N LEU A 20 -19.78 -13.79 -27.01
CA LEU A 20 -20.96 -13.76 -26.15
C LEU A 20 -20.70 -14.37 -24.75
N PRO A 21 -20.20 -15.61 -24.60
CA PRO A 21 -19.69 -16.12 -23.32
C PRO A 21 -18.69 -15.20 -22.60
N ALA A 22 -17.72 -14.62 -23.32
CA ALA A 22 -16.72 -13.73 -22.73
C ALA A 22 -17.34 -12.41 -22.22
N TYR A 23 -18.18 -11.76 -23.03
CA TYR A 23 -18.89 -10.54 -22.65
C TYR A 23 -19.91 -10.79 -21.54
N GLY A 24 -20.60 -11.93 -21.56
CA GLY A 24 -21.50 -12.39 -20.50
C GLY A 24 -20.76 -12.60 -19.17
N GLN A 25 -19.59 -13.24 -19.20
CA GLN A 25 -18.73 -13.37 -18.01
C GLN A 25 -18.19 -12.01 -17.55
N MET A 26 -17.83 -11.10 -18.46
CA MET A 26 -17.40 -9.73 -18.14
C MET A 26 -18.52 -8.93 -17.47
N VAL A 27 -19.74 -8.98 -18.00
CA VAL A 27 -20.93 -8.30 -17.46
C VAL A 27 -21.37 -8.92 -16.14
N TRP A 28 -21.37 -10.26 -16.01
CA TRP A 28 -21.68 -10.95 -14.77
C TRP A 28 -20.70 -10.57 -13.65
N VAL A 29 -19.39 -10.66 -13.90
CA VAL A 29 -18.40 -10.35 -12.87
C VAL A 29 -18.36 -8.86 -12.55
N ASN A 30 -18.42 -7.95 -13.54
CA ASN A 30 -18.52 -6.51 -13.25
C ASN A 30 -19.82 -6.13 -12.52
N SER A 31 -20.96 -6.75 -12.86
CA SER A 31 -22.22 -6.54 -12.13
C SER A 31 -22.14 -7.09 -10.72
N ARG A 32 -21.54 -8.26 -10.51
CA ARG A 32 -21.28 -8.84 -9.19
C ARG A 32 -20.33 -7.98 -8.36
N GLU A 33 -19.27 -7.42 -8.94
CA GLU A 33 -18.36 -6.50 -8.22
C GLU A 33 -19.03 -5.15 -7.93
N LYS A 34 -19.87 -4.61 -8.83
CA LYS A 34 -20.70 -3.42 -8.57
C LYS A 34 -21.75 -3.68 -7.50
N LEU A 35 -22.35 -4.87 -7.46
CA LEU A 35 -23.38 -5.24 -6.48
C LEU A 35 -22.76 -5.46 -5.09
N PHE A 36 -21.60 -6.13 -4.99
CA PHE A 36 -20.83 -6.16 -3.73
C PHE A 36 -20.36 -4.76 -3.29
N GLU A 37 -19.93 -3.91 -4.22
CA GLU A 37 -19.55 -2.52 -3.92
C GLU A 37 -20.76 -1.68 -3.44
N TRP A 38 -21.91 -1.83 -4.08
CA TRP A 38 -23.16 -1.16 -3.68
C TRP A 38 -23.69 -1.68 -2.33
N TYR A 39 -23.65 -3.00 -2.10
CA TYR A 39 -23.97 -3.62 -0.82
C TYR A 39 -23.07 -3.06 0.30
N ARG A 40 -21.75 -3.02 0.07
CA ARG A 40 -20.76 -2.49 1.00
C ARG A 40 -20.94 -1.01 1.34
N LEU A 41 -21.34 -0.18 0.37
CA LEU A 41 -21.46 1.27 0.54
C LEU A 41 -22.85 1.71 1.05
N TYR A 42 -23.92 1.11 0.51
CA TYR A 42 -25.30 1.60 0.69
C TYR A 42 -26.17 0.67 1.54
N PHE A 43 -26.13 -0.65 1.33
CA PHE A 43 -27.06 -1.57 1.99
C PHE A 43 -26.96 -1.49 3.52
N HIS A 44 -25.76 -1.50 4.09
CA HIS A 44 -25.58 -1.34 5.54
C HIS A 44 -26.08 0.01 6.07
N THR A 45 -25.72 1.11 5.39
CA THR A 45 -26.13 2.47 5.77
C THR A 45 -27.65 2.63 5.76
N VAL A 46 -28.34 2.08 4.75
CA VAL A 46 -29.80 2.11 4.64
C VAL A 46 -30.44 1.17 5.67
N LEU A 47 -29.93 -0.06 5.84
CA LEU A 47 -30.52 -1.05 6.74
C LEU A 47 -30.40 -0.64 8.22
N VAL A 48 -29.26 -0.08 8.66
CA VAL A 48 -29.12 0.47 10.02
C VAL A 48 -30.10 1.62 10.24
N SER A 49 -30.28 2.51 9.25
CA SER A 49 -31.25 3.62 9.33
C SER A 49 -32.69 3.11 9.43
N LEU A 50 -33.04 2.06 8.67
CA LEU A 50 -34.35 1.41 8.70
C LEU A 50 -34.62 0.74 10.05
N PHE A 51 -33.66 -0.03 10.58
CA PHE A 51 -33.78 -0.67 11.90
C PHE A 51 -33.95 0.37 13.01
N PHE A 52 -33.22 1.49 12.94
CA PHE A 52 -33.34 2.58 13.91
C PHE A 52 -34.73 3.22 13.87
N LEU A 53 -35.28 3.46 12.68
CA LEU A 53 -36.65 3.97 12.49
C LEU A 53 -37.70 3.02 13.05
N VAL A 54 -37.58 1.71 12.77
CA VAL A 54 -38.47 0.66 13.32
C VAL A 54 -38.43 0.64 14.86
N ASN A 55 -37.24 0.76 15.46
CA ASN A 55 -37.09 0.84 16.91
C ASN A 55 -37.74 2.10 17.50
N SER A 56 -37.64 3.25 16.83
CA SER A 56 -38.33 4.47 17.25
C SER A 56 -39.86 4.32 17.20
N VAL A 57 -40.40 3.69 16.15
CA VAL A 57 -41.84 3.39 16.02
C VAL A 57 -42.34 2.49 17.15
N PHE A 58 -41.62 1.41 17.46
CA PHE A 58 -42.00 0.50 18.55
C PHE A 58 -41.82 1.14 19.94
N ALA A 59 -40.75 1.91 20.17
CA ALA A 59 -40.53 2.62 21.43
C ALA A 59 -41.60 3.71 21.69
N LEU A 60 -41.99 4.44 20.64
CA LEU A 60 -43.07 5.43 20.69
C LEU A 60 -44.43 4.75 20.98
N SER A 61 -44.71 3.63 20.30
CA SER A 61 -45.92 2.83 20.55
C SER A 61 -45.98 2.29 21.98
N SER A 62 -44.83 1.83 22.51
CA SER A 62 -44.70 1.39 23.90
C SER A 62 -44.92 2.53 24.91
N ALA A 63 -44.42 3.73 24.61
CA ALA A 63 -44.68 4.92 25.43
C ALA A 63 -46.17 5.30 25.46
N MET A 64 -46.87 5.22 24.32
CA MET A 64 -48.33 5.40 24.28
C MET A 64 -49.08 4.35 25.12
N LEU A 65 -48.63 3.09 25.10
CA LEU A 65 -49.22 2.02 25.90
C LEU A 65 -48.96 2.21 27.41
N PHE A 66 -47.78 2.68 27.80
CA PHE A 66 -47.48 3.07 29.19
C PHE A 66 -48.42 4.19 29.67
N ILE A 67 -48.61 5.24 28.86
CA ILE A 67 -49.52 6.36 29.19
C ILE A 67 -50.98 5.89 29.27
N LYS A 68 -51.43 5.01 28.35
CA LYS A 68 -52.76 4.37 28.37
C LYS A 68 -53.05 3.69 29.72
N GLN A 69 -52.05 3.02 30.31
CA GLN A 69 -52.20 2.27 31.57
C GLN A 69 -52.25 3.18 32.81
N PHE A 70 -51.67 4.37 32.74
CA PHE A 70 -51.66 5.35 33.83
C PHE A 70 -52.91 6.26 33.83
N ASN A 71 -53.45 6.58 32.64
CA ASN A 71 -54.55 7.55 32.47
C ASN A 71 -55.92 6.93 32.14
N ASP A 72 -56.04 5.59 32.04
CA ASP A 72 -57.23 4.87 31.53
C ASP A 72 -57.75 5.36 30.16
N ALA A 73 -56.85 5.98 29.38
CA ALA A 73 -57.19 6.63 28.12
C ALA A 73 -57.42 5.64 26.96
N ALA A 74 -58.13 6.09 25.93
CA ALA A 74 -58.31 5.34 24.69
C ALA A 74 -56.96 4.99 24.04
N SER A 75 -56.83 3.77 23.53
CA SER A 75 -55.58 3.23 22.97
C SER A 75 -55.07 3.99 21.74
N GLY A 76 -53.74 4.10 21.62
CA GLY A 76 -53.08 4.79 20.51
C GLY A 76 -52.93 6.30 20.77
N PRO A 77 -53.08 7.17 19.75
CA PRO A 77 -52.86 8.62 19.89
C PRO A 77 -53.75 9.30 20.95
N GLY A 78 -54.90 8.71 21.26
CA GLY A 78 -55.80 9.17 22.32
C GLY A 78 -55.11 9.29 23.69
N ALA A 79 -54.18 8.38 24.01
CA ALA A 79 -53.42 8.41 25.25
C ALA A 79 -52.54 9.65 25.40
N ILE A 80 -51.92 10.14 24.31
CA ILE A 80 -51.14 11.38 24.33
C ILE A 80 -52.05 12.61 24.35
N SER A 81 -53.24 12.54 23.71
CA SER A 81 -54.20 13.65 23.75
C SER A 81 -54.75 13.95 25.15
N SER A 82 -54.68 13.01 26.09
CA SER A 82 -55.07 13.25 27.49
C SER A 82 -54.02 14.03 28.30
N LEU A 83 -52.79 14.21 27.79
CA LEU A 83 -51.70 14.91 28.47
C LEU A 83 -51.53 16.37 28.01
N VAL A 84 -52.12 16.77 26.87
CA VAL A 84 -51.90 18.08 26.24
C VAL A 84 -53.25 18.76 25.96
N PRO A 85 -53.66 19.76 26.78
CA PRO A 85 -54.85 20.56 26.51
C PRO A 85 -54.71 21.37 25.20
N GLY A 86 -55.75 21.36 24.36
CA GLY A 86 -55.76 22.15 23.10
C GLY A 86 -55.07 21.47 21.90
N ASN A 87 -55.26 20.16 21.76
CA ASN A 87 -54.54 19.32 20.81
C ASN A 87 -54.94 19.56 19.33
N PRO A 88 -54.00 19.73 18.37
CA PRO A 88 -54.31 19.83 16.94
C PRO A 88 -54.45 18.44 16.28
N ASP A 89 -55.48 18.25 15.45
CA ASP A 89 -55.80 16.96 14.79
C ASP A 89 -54.68 16.38 13.92
N ILE A 90 -53.75 17.23 13.48
CA ILE A 90 -52.55 16.83 12.73
C ILE A 90 -51.66 15.93 13.59
N LEU A 91 -51.51 16.22 14.89
CA LEU A 91 -50.62 15.47 15.78
C LEU A 91 -51.18 14.06 16.06
N THR A 92 -52.47 13.94 16.34
CA THR A 92 -53.13 12.64 16.52
C THR A 92 -53.12 11.80 15.25
N SER A 93 -53.29 12.44 14.09
CA SER A 93 -53.21 11.77 12.78
C SER A 93 -51.81 11.22 12.48
N VAL A 94 -50.76 12.04 12.67
CA VAL A 94 -49.36 11.62 12.45
C VAL A 94 -48.95 10.52 13.43
N LEU A 95 -49.30 10.65 14.71
CA LEU A 95 -49.03 9.62 15.72
C LEU A 95 -49.82 8.34 15.46
N GLY A 96 -51.00 8.41 14.83
CA GLY A 96 -51.80 7.23 14.46
C GLY A 96 -51.17 6.38 13.37
N ILE A 97 -50.53 7.02 12.38
CA ILE A 97 -49.75 6.34 11.33
C ILE A 97 -48.53 5.60 11.91
N LEU A 98 -48.00 6.08 13.05
CA LEU A 98 -46.82 5.54 13.72
C LEU A 98 -47.15 4.61 14.92
N PHE A 99 -48.43 4.31 15.17
CA PHE A 99 -48.84 3.46 16.29
C PHE A 99 -48.95 1.98 15.89
N PHE A 100 -48.25 1.10 16.60
CA PHE A 100 -48.34 -0.34 16.46
C PHE A 100 -48.88 -0.99 17.75
N PRO A 101 -49.94 -1.84 17.70
CA PRO A 101 -50.57 -2.41 18.88
C PRO A 101 -49.77 -3.57 19.48
N LEU A 102 -48.66 -3.24 20.16
CA LEU A 102 -47.78 -4.21 20.83
C LEU A 102 -48.48 -5.00 21.96
N ASP A 103 -49.54 -4.44 22.56
CA ASP A 103 -50.32 -5.07 23.63
C ASP A 103 -51.15 -6.29 23.16
N GLN A 104 -51.34 -6.46 21.86
CA GLN A 104 -51.95 -7.65 21.26
C GLN A 104 -50.93 -8.78 21.02
N TRP A 105 -49.62 -8.48 21.02
CA TRP A 105 -48.55 -9.40 20.61
C TRP A 105 -47.36 -9.39 21.60
N PRO A 106 -47.56 -9.80 22.87
CA PRO A 106 -46.53 -9.66 23.92
C PRO A 106 -45.22 -10.41 23.64
N LEU A 107 -45.27 -11.56 22.94
CA LEU A 107 -44.07 -12.26 22.48
C LEU A 107 -43.28 -11.44 21.46
N PHE A 108 -43.97 -10.77 20.53
CA PHE A 108 -43.33 -9.89 19.54
C PHE A 108 -42.75 -8.63 20.20
N TRP A 109 -43.45 -8.05 21.19
CA TRP A 109 -42.94 -6.94 22.01
C TRP A 109 -41.65 -7.31 22.74
N LEU A 110 -41.59 -8.50 23.34
CA LEU A 110 -40.37 -9.03 23.96
C LEU A 110 -39.24 -9.25 22.94
N CYS A 111 -39.54 -9.78 21.74
CA CYS A 111 -38.57 -9.85 20.64
C CYS A 111 -38.08 -8.46 20.19
N SER A 112 -38.93 -7.43 20.20
CA SER A 112 -38.55 -6.05 19.84
C SER A 112 -37.55 -5.42 20.81
N ILE A 113 -37.55 -5.82 22.09
CA ILE A 113 -36.50 -5.43 23.05
C ILE A 113 -35.14 -6.01 22.60
N PHE A 114 -35.09 -7.30 22.25
CA PHE A 114 -33.87 -7.91 21.71
C PHE A 114 -33.47 -7.33 20.34
N PHE A 115 -34.43 -6.89 19.52
CA PHE A 115 -34.15 -6.22 18.25
C PHE A 115 -33.50 -4.83 18.43
N CYS A 116 -33.84 -4.09 19.49
CA CYS A 116 -33.08 -2.91 19.90
C CYS A 116 -31.62 -3.24 20.27
N TYR A 117 -31.36 -4.36 20.98
CA TYR A 117 -29.98 -4.78 21.30
C TYR A 117 -29.22 -5.16 20.04
N PHE A 118 -29.84 -5.97 19.17
CA PHE A 118 -29.28 -6.34 17.87
C PHE A 118 -28.96 -5.10 17.03
N THR A 119 -29.84 -4.10 17.00
CA THR A 119 -29.61 -2.84 16.28
C THR A 119 -28.47 -2.02 16.90
N MET A 120 -28.40 -1.94 18.23
CA MET A 120 -27.29 -1.27 18.94
C MET A 120 -25.96 -1.90 18.53
N CYS A 121 -25.83 -3.22 18.66
CA CYS A 121 -24.64 -3.96 18.23
C CYS A 121 -24.38 -3.74 16.74
N TYR A 122 -25.33 -4.09 15.86
CA TYR A 122 -25.20 -4.00 14.40
C TYR A 122 -24.72 -2.60 13.93
N SER A 123 -25.22 -1.53 14.56
CA SER A 123 -24.82 -0.15 14.27
C SER A 123 -23.42 0.24 14.76
N THR A 124 -22.89 -0.41 15.81
CA THR A 124 -21.54 -0.17 16.30
C THR A 124 -20.48 -1.09 15.69
N VAL A 125 -20.85 -2.28 15.17
CA VAL A 125 -19.90 -3.19 14.51
C VAL A 125 -19.49 -2.76 13.09
N THR A 126 -20.24 -1.88 12.41
CA THR A 126 -19.99 -1.60 10.98
C THR A 126 -19.66 -0.13 10.74
N GLN A 127 -18.42 0.16 10.34
CA GLN A 127 -18.06 1.47 9.80
C GLN A 127 -18.58 1.61 8.35
N PRO A 128 -19.53 2.52 8.05
CA PRO A 128 -19.97 2.75 6.68
C PRO A 128 -18.88 3.50 5.91
N ILE A 129 -18.35 2.90 4.84
CA ILE A 129 -17.36 3.54 3.96
C ILE A 129 -18.09 4.62 3.14
N LYS A 130 -18.13 5.86 3.65
CA LYS A 130 -18.87 6.96 3.02
C LYS A 130 -18.08 7.69 1.93
N ARG A 131 -18.77 8.01 0.84
CA ARG A 131 -18.52 9.22 0.02
C ARG A 131 -19.87 9.88 -0.29
N GLY A 132 -20.04 11.14 0.10
CA GLY A 132 -21.11 12.02 -0.39
C GLY A 132 -22.49 12.00 0.32
N TYR A 133 -22.74 11.12 1.31
CA TYR A 133 -24.07 11.01 1.95
C TYR A 133 -24.05 11.37 3.44
N SER A 134 -24.81 12.40 3.83
CA SER A 134 -25.17 12.66 5.21
C SER A 134 -26.21 11.63 5.71
N THR A 135 -26.22 11.39 7.02
CA THR A 135 -27.23 10.56 7.70
C THR A 135 -27.55 11.22 9.04
N LEU A 136 -28.83 11.24 9.44
CA LEU A 136 -29.30 11.96 10.64
C LEU A 136 -28.54 11.59 11.92
N LEU A 137 -28.12 10.34 12.06
CA LEU A 137 -27.04 9.94 12.96
C LEU A 137 -25.83 9.46 12.13
N THR A 138 -24.62 9.80 12.57
CA THR A 138 -23.37 9.47 11.85
C THR A 138 -22.52 8.50 12.65
N TYR A 139 -22.53 7.23 12.24
CA TYR A 139 -21.85 6.10 12.89
C TYR A 139 -20.31 6.16 12.82
N ILE A 140 -19.74 7.13 12.11
CA ILE A 140 -18.28 7.33 11.97
C ILE A 140 -17.72 8.20 13.10
N SER A 141 -18.43 9.25 13.53
CA SER A 141 -17.92 10.23 14.48
C SER A 141 -18.15 9.81 15.93
N GLU A 142 -17.23 10.18 16.83
CA GLU A 142 -17.35 9.86 18.26
C GLU A 142 -18.68 10.41 18.84
N ARG A 143 -19.02 11.66 18.49
CA ARG A 143 -20.29 12.31 18.88
C ARG A 143 -21.50 11.52 18.37
N GLY A 144 -21.48 11.05 17.12
CA GLY A 144 -22.57 10.31 16.52
C GLY A 144 -22.77 8.92 17.12
N ARG A 145 -21.70 8.16 17.40
CA ARG A 145 -21.80 6.87 18.11
C ARG A 145 -22.35 7.04 19.54
N ARG A 146 -21.96 8.10 20.27
CA ARG A 146 -22.56 8.43 21.58
C ARG A 146 -24.05 8.71 21.47
N ALA A 147 -24.49 9.47 20.46
CA ALA A 147 -25.91 9.76 20.24
C ALA A 147 -26.73 8.48 19.92
N VAL A 148 -26.20 7.59 19.08
CA VAL A 148 -26.83 6.29 18.77
C VAL A 148 -26.98 5.43 20.04
N LEU A 149 -25.94 5.37 20.88
CA LEU A 149 -25.97 4.64 22.16
C LEU A 149 -27.05 5.19 23.09
N VAL A 150 -27.09 6.50 23.31
CA VAL A 150 -28.08 7.16 24.17
C VAL A 150 -29.50 6.92 23.68
N VAL A 151 -29.79 7.14 22.39
CA VAL A 151 -31.15 6.94 21.84
C VAL A 151 -31.56 5.47 21.88
N THR A 152 -30.63 4.52 21.70
CA THR A 152 -30.97 3.09 21.80
C THR A 152 -31.23 2.65 23.25
N ILE A 153 -30.54 3.24 24.25
CA ILE A 153 -30.86 3.06 25.67
C ILE A 153 -32.24 3.66 26.01
N ILE A 154 -32.62 4.78 25.38
CA ILE A 154 -33.98 5.34 25.52
C ILE A 154 -35.02 4.41 24.90
N HIS A 155 -34.83 3.93 23.67
CA HIS A 155 -35.73 2.95 23.04
C HIS A 155 -35.92 1.69 23.90
N MET A 156 -34.82 1.14 24.45
CA MET A 156 -34.84 0.02 25.40
C MET A 156 -35.69 0.31 26.63
N SER A 157 -35.46 1.46 27.27
CA SER A 157 -36.13 1.85 28.52
C SER A 157 -37.63 2.06 28.33
N LEU A 158 -38.04 2.63 27.18
CA LEU A 158 -39.45 2.82 26.81
C LEU A 158 -40.15 1.49 26.50
N LEU A 159 -39.47 0.57 25.80
CA LEU A 159 -40.00 -0.77 25.50
C LEU A 159 -40.17 -1.61 26.78
N TYR A 160 -39.17 -1.61 27.66
CA TYR A 160 -39.19 -2.37 28.91
C TYR A 160 -40.22 -1.83 29.91
N SER A 161 -40.26 -0.50 30.11
CA SER A 161 -41.23 0.12 31.03
C SER A 161 -42.68 -0.09 30.58
N GLY A 162 -42.97 0.04 29.28
CA GLY A 162 -44.32 -0.20 28.75
C GLY A 162 -44.76 -1.68 28.85
N LEU A 163 -43.84 -2.62 28.62
CA LEU A 163 -44.12 -4.06 28.76
C LEU A 163 -44.38 -4.45 30.23
N PHE A 164 -43.60 -3.88 31.16
CA PHE A 164 -43.78 -4.15 32.60
C PHE A 164 -45.05 -3.49 33.14
N ALA A 165 -45.34 -2.25 32.77
CA ALA A 165 -46.58 -1.58 33.16
C ALA A 165 -47.82 -2.28 32.57
N TRP A 166 -47.72 -2.83 31.34
CA TRP A 166 -48.75 -3.70 30.76
C TRP A 166 -48.98 -4.96 31.61
N TYR A 167 -47.90 -5.63 32.02
CA TYR A 167 -47.95 -6.81 32.87
C TYR A 167 -48.58 -6.50 34.25
N ILE A 168 -48.18 -5.40 34.90
CA ILE A 168 -48.76 -4.95 36.18
C ILE A 168 -50.24 -4.56 36.00
N ASN A 169 -50.61 -3.88 34.91
CA ASN A 169 -52.00 -3.55 34.62
C ASN A 169 -52.86 -4.81 34.41
N LEU A 170 -52.33 -5.83 33.73
CA LEU A 170 -53.08 -7.04 33.38
C LEU A 170 -53.22 -8.05 34.53
N PHE A 171 -52.18 -8.23 35.35
CA PHE A 171 -52.17 -9.28 36.40
C PHE A 171 -52.32 -8.74 37.82
N THR A 172 -51.95 -7.48 38.08
CA THR A 172 -51.85 -6.92 39.44
C THR A 172 -52.99 -5.94 39.75
N ARG A 173 -53.42 -5.14 38.76
CA ARG A 173 -54.36 -4.03 38.98
C ARG A 173 -55.73 -4.47 39.48
N ASP A 174 -56.31 -5.54 38.92
CA ASP A 174 -57.61 -6.05 39.37
C ASP A 174 -57.55 -6.59 40.80
N PHE A 175 -56.45 -7.25 41.19
CA PHE A 175 -56.27 -7.75 42.55
C PHE A 175 -56.19 -6.61 43.58
N PHE A 176 -55.42 -5.55 43.30
CA PHE A 176 -55.24 -4.42 44.23
C PHE A 176 -56.41 -3.42 44.21
N SER A 177 -57.05 -3.18 43.06
CA SER A 177 -58.19 -2.24 42.97
C SER A 177 -59.49 -2.76 43.58
N ASN A 178 -59.64 -4.10 43.68
CA ASN A 178 -60.72 -4.75 44.43
C ASN A 178 -60.49 -4.75 45.95
N MET A 179 -59.28 -4.46 46.44
CA MET A 179 -59.01 -4.30 47.89
C MET A 179 -59.46 -2.92 48.41
N ARG A 180 -60.77 -2.66 48.33
CA ARG A 180 -61.40 -1.49 48.96
C ARG A 180 -61.72 -1.80 50.42
N VAL A 181 -61.17 -1.01 51.34
CA VAL A 181 -61.44 -1.12 52.77
C VAL A 181 -62.48 -0.07 53.17
N GLU A 182 -63.74 -0.41 52.94
CA GLU A 182 -64.87 0.37 53.46
C GLU A 182 -65.09 0.02 54.95
N ASP A 183 -65.42 1.03 55.75
CA ASP A 183 -65.81 0.98 57.17
C ASP A 183 -64.89 0.23 58.16
N LYS A 184 -63.61 0.65 58.26
CA LYS A 184 -62.78 0.43 59.47
C LYS A 184 -62.04 1.70 59.93
N PRO A 185 -62.42 2.34 61.06
CA PRO A 185 -61.89 3.64 61.50
C PRO A 185 -60.44 3.64 62.02
N HIS A 186 -59.67 2.59 61.72
CA HIS A 186 -58.28 2.41 62.12
C HIS A 186 -57.34 2.16 60.92
N LEU A 187 -57.87 2.01 59.71
CA LEU A 187 -57.11 1.83 58.48
C LEU A 187 -57.04 3.15 57.72
N LYS A 188 -55.81 3.65 57.51
CA LYS A 188 -55.53 4.97 56.93
C LYS A 188 -55.39 4.97 55.40
N ILE A 189 -55.52 3.80 54.76
CA ILE A 189 -55.39 3.61 53.31
C ILE A 189 -56.77 3.22 52.77
N THR A 190 -57.38 4.12 52.00
CA THR A 190 -58.74 3.95 51.44
C THR A 190 -58.73 3.40 50.01
N SER A 191 -57.60 3.45 49.32
CA SER A 191 -57.40 2.85 47.99
C SER A 191 -55.94 2.42 47.81
N MET A 192 -55.74 1.33 47.06
CA MET A 192 -54.43 0.82 46.67
C MET A 192 -54.01 1.23 45.25
N THR A 193 -54.79 2.05 44.52
CA THR A 193 -54.44 2.47 43.14
C THR A 193 -53.03 3.08 43.06
N GLY A 194 -52.72 4.05 43.94
CA GLY A 194 -51.40 4.68 44.01
C GLY A 194 -50.23 3.74 44.31
N PHE A 195 -50.48 2.55 44.86
CA PHE A 195 -49.47 1.50 45.01
C PHE A 195 -49.22 0.75 43.69
N VAL A 196 -50.28 0.49 42.90
CA VAL A 196 -50.16 -0.07 41.55
C VAL A 196 -49.43 0.92 40.63
N ASP A 197 -49.77 2.21 40.70
CA ASP A 197 -49.13 3.28 39.94
C ASP A 197 -47.63 3.39 40.27
N PHE A 198 -47.27 3.26 41.56
CA PHE A 198 -45.89 3.17 42.02
C PHE A 198 -45.16 1.93 41.47
N LEU A 199 -45.80 0.75 41.47
CA LEU A 199 -45.23 -0.48 40.90
C LEU A 199 -44.93 -0.34 39.39
N MET A 200 -45.73 0.42 38.63
CA MET A 200 -45.47 0.70 37.20
C MET A 200 -44.24 1.60 36.98
N ILE A 201 -43.85 2.42 37.97
CA ILE A 201 -42.72 3.36 37.87
C ILE A 201 -41.37 2.70 38.23
N ILE A 202 -41.36 1.64 39.05
CA ILE A 202 -40.13 0.93 39.47
C ILE A 202 -39.19 0.55 38.29
N PRO A 203 -39.66 0.02 37.14
CA PRO A 203 -38.82 -0.26 35.98
C PRO A 203 -38.06 0.97 35.45
N VAL A 204 -38.71 2.13 35.43
CA VAL A 204 -38.10 3.39 34.97
C VAL A 204 -36.91 3.76 35.87
N ILE A 205 -37.09 3.63 37.18
CA ILE A 205 -36.04 3.87 38.18
C ILE A 205 -34.87 2.89 37.99
N ILE A 206 -35.14 1.61 37.77
CA ILE A 206 -34.12 0.59 37.51
C ILE A 206 -33.35 0.90 36.21
N CYS A 207 -34.04 1.25 35.13
CA CYS A 207 -33.41 1.65 33.86
C CYS A 207 -32.48 2.87 34.03
N LEU A 208 -32.88 3.87 34.81
CA LEU A 208 -32.06 5.05 35.11
C LEU A 208 -30.80 4.69 35.92
N ILE A 209 -30.91 3.82 36.93
CA ILE A 209 -29.76 3.35 37.72
C ILE A 209 -28.77 2.57 36.85
N VAL A 210 -29.25 1.68 35.98
CA VAL A 210 -28.41 0.90 35.05
C VAL A 210 -27.73 1.82 34.03
N ALA A 211 -28.46 2.80 33.47
CA ALA A 211 -27.89 3.79 32.55
C ALA A 211 -26.79 4.63 33.21
N PHE A 212 -26.98 5.07 34.46
CA PHE A 212 -25.96 5.77 35.24
C PHE A 212 -24.72 4.92 35.48
N TYR A 213 -24.88 3.66 35.88
CA TYR A 213 -23.75 2.74 36.10
C TYR A 213 -22.96 2.49 34.80
N MET A 214 -23.64 2.23 33.69
CA MET A 214 -22.99 2.05 32.38
C MET A 214 -22.24 3.31 31.94
N ALA A 215 -22.83 4.50 32.12
CA ALA A 215 -22.15 5.75 31.84
C ALA A 215 -20.89 5.92 32.70
N ARG A 216 -20.97 5.64 34.00
CA ARG A 216 -19.84 5.76 34.94
C ARG A 216 -18.66 4.90 34.51
N GLU A 217 -18.88 3.61 34.22
CA GLU A 217 -17.78 2.73 33.80
C GLU A 217 -17.25 3.07 32.39
N PHE A 218 -18.12 3.55 31.48
CA PHE A 218 -17.69 4.02 30.15
C PHE A 218 -16.77 5.26 30.19
N TYR A 219 -16.99 6.17 31.15
CA TYR A 219 -16.10 7.32 31.36
C TYR A 219 -14.85 6.98 32.18
N LYS A 220 -14.92 5.99 33.08
CA LYS A 220 -13.79 5.57 33.93
C LYS A 220 -12.79 4.66 33.20
N ASN A 221 -13.26 3.72 32.37
CA ASN A 221 -12.41 2.74 31.72
C ASN A 221 -12.06 3.18 30.29
N GLU A 222 -10.89 3.82 30.16
CA GLU A 222 -10.34 4.23 28.86
C GLU A 222 -10.24 3.10 27.84
N ASP A 223 -9.92 1.88 28.27
CA ASP A 223 -9.59 0.77 27.38
C ASP A 223 -10.87 0.07 26.89
N PHE A 224 -11.93 0.08 27.71
CA PHE A 224 -13.30 -0.17 27.25
C PHE A 224 -13.77 0.90 26.26
N LYS A 225 -13.51 2.19 26.53
CA LYS A 225 -13.82 3.30 25.61
C LYS A 225 -13.07 3.17 24.27
N LYS A 226 -11.76 2.89 24.29
CA LYS A 226 -10.92 2.62 23.10
C LYS A 226 -11.46 1.42 22.33
N THR A 227 -11.85 0.35 23.02
CA THR A 227 -12.43 -0.85 22.41
C THR A 227 -13.77 -0.54 21.73
N PHE A 228 -14.68 0.16 22.40
CA PHE A 228 -15.99 0.56 21.84
C PHE A 228 -15.85 1.39 20.54
N TYR A 229 -14.83 2.25 20.42
CA TYR A 229 -14.59 2.99 19.18
C TYR A 229 -13.80 2.21 18.11
N LYS A 230 -12.97 1.21 18.49
CA LYS A 230 -12.17 0.38 17.56
C LYS A 230 -12.83 -0.94 17.13
N TRP A 231 -13.92 -1.35 17.77
CA TRP A 231 -14.61 -2.61 17.49
C TRP A 231 -15.29 -2.61 16.11
N GLU A 232 -15.17 -3.74 15.39
CA GLU A 232 -15.66 -3.91 14.02
C GLU A 232 -16.01 -5.38 13.73
N PHE A 233 -16.94 -5.62 12.79
CA PHE A 233 -17.38 -6.97 12.46
C PHE A 233 -16.34 -7.67 11.58
N SER A 234 -15.78 -8.78 12.06
CA SER A 234 -14.82 -9.59 11.29
C SER A 234 -15.37 -9.99 9.90
N PHE A 235 -16.66 -10.33 9.82
CA PHE A 235 -17.29 -10.75 8.56
C PHE A 235 -17.36 -9.65 7.48
N LEU A 236 -17.50 -8.37 7.87
CA LEU A 236 -17.65 -7.24 6.93
C LEU A 236 -16.36 -6.45 6.72
N SER A 237 -15.50 -6.34 7.75
CA SER A 237 -14.20 -5.67 7.64
C SER A 237 -13.28 -6.33 6.60
N ASN A 238 -13.42 -7.64 6.37
CA ASN A 238 -12.69 -8.40 5.34
C ASN A 238 -13.09 -8.06 3.88
N GLN A 239 -14.02 -7.13 3.63
CA GLN A 239 -14.51 -6.74 2.29
C GLN A 239 -14.17 -5.28 1.91
N SER A 240 -13.33 -4.60 2.69
CA SER A 240 -13.02 -3.17 2.56
C SER A 240 -12.20 -2.79 1.30
N PHE A 241 -11.28 -3.64 0.86
CA PHE A 241 -10.35 -3.34 -0.24
C PHE A 241 -10.91 -3.69 -1.64
N SER A 242 -10.56 -2.91 -2.66
CA SER A 242 -11.02 -3.13 -4.05
C SER A 242 -10.04 -2.58 -5.10
N LEU A 243 -9.52 -3.47 -5.96
CA LEU A 243 -8.67 -3.13 -7.12
C LEU A 243 -9.44 -2.47 -8.28
N ARG A 244 -10.68 -2.00 -8.08
CA ARG A 244 -11.45 -1.18 -9.05
C ARG A 244 -11.36 0.32 -8.77
N GLY A 245 -10.70 0.74 -7.68
CA GLY A 245 -10.46 2.15 -7.39
C GLY A 245 -9.55 2.81 -8.43
N LYS A 246 -9.71 4.13 -8.66
CA LYS A 246 -8.78 4.91 -9.49
C LYS A 246 -7.38 5.02 -8.86
N LYS A 247 -7.26 4.86 -7.54
CA LYS A 247 -5.99 4.88 -6.79
C LYS A 247 -5.26 3.54 -6.84
N CYS A 248 -3.93 3.62 -6.79
CA CYS A 248 -2.96 2.53 -6.81
C CYS A 248 -2.69 1.91 -5.41
N ASP A 249 -3.70 1.88 -4.54
CA ASP A 249 -3.62 1.29 -3.19
C ASP A 249 -3.29 -0.21 -3.25
N VAL A 250 -2.48 -0.77 -2.35
CA VAL A 250 -2.10 -2.21 -2.36
C VAL A 250 -2.21 -2.87 -1.00
N VAL A 251 -2.63 -4.14 -0.98
CA VAL A 251 -2.49 -4.99 0.21
C VAL A 251 -1.02 -5.35 0.39
N VAL A 252 -0.45 -5.02 1.54
CA VAL A 252 0.93 -5.34 1.93
C VAL A 252 1.02 -6.74 2.57
N GLY A 253 -0.03 -7.15 3.29
CA GLY A 253 -0.13 -8.43 3.98
C GLY A 253 -1.44 -8.51 4.77
N TRP A 254 -1.56 -9.49 5.66
CA TRP A 254 -2.70 -9.63 6.56
C TRP A 254 -2.26 -9.52 8.02
N GLU A 255 -3.02 -8.79 8.84
CA GLU A 255 -2.73 -8.66 10.28
C GLU A 255 -2.90 -10.02 10.97
N LYS A 256 -1.92 -10.44 11.77
CA LYS A 256 -1.94 -11.74 12.46
C LYS A 256 -3.09 -11.87 13.47
N LYS A 257 -3.48 -10.78 14.14
CA LYS A 257 -4.51 -10.78 15.19
C LYS A 257 -5.94 -10.77 14.66
N THR A 258 -6.20 -10.10 13.54
CA THR A 258 -7.58 -9.91 13.02
C THR A 258 -7.84 -10.57 11.67
N ALA A 259 -6.79 -11.07 11.00
CA ALA A 259 -6.79 -11.53 9.61
C ALA A 259 -7.24 -10.48 8.56
N LYS A 260 -7.40 -9.20 8.93
CA LYS A 260 -7.73 -8.12 8.00
C LYS A 260 -6.56 -7.83 7.05
N PRO A 261 -6.83 -7.45 5.78
CA PRO A 261 -5.77 -6.99 4.87
C PRO A 261 -5.26 -5.61 5.30
N ILE A 262 -3.93 -5.47 5.39
CA ILE A 262 -3.26 -4.19 5.62
C ILE A 262 -3.10 -3.50 4.27
N VAL A 263 -3.72 -2.33 4.11
CA VAL A 263 -3.76 -1.59 2.83
C VAL A 263 -2.88 -0.35 2.93
N LEU A 264 -1.92 -0.24 2.01
CA LEU A 264 -1.10 0.94 1.78
C LEU A 264 -1.73 1.78 0.66
N SER A 265 -1.98 3.07 0.91
CA SER A 265 -2.63 3.97 -0.07
C SER A 265 -1.66 4.49 -1.13
N GLU A 266 -2.16 4.88 -2.32
CA GLU A 266 -1.34 5.46 -3.40
C GLU A 266 -0.45 6.63 -2.90
N GLU A 267 -1.03 7.57 -2.16
CA GLU A 267 -0.31 8.71 -1.58
C GLU A 267 0.78 8.30 -0.59
N SER A 268 0.57 7.19 0.13
CA SER A 268 1.53 6.64 1.07
C SER A 268 2.64 5.84 0.36
N ARG A 269 2.35 5.17 -0.76
CA ARG A 269 3.39 4.54 -1.62
C ARG A 269 4.38 5.55 -2.20
N PHE A 270 3.96 6.81 -2.40
CA PHE A 270 4.83 7.92 -2.78
C PHE A 270 5.68 8.47 -1.62
N LEU A 271 5.55 7.92 -0.40
CA LEU A 271 6.48 8.11 0.72
C LEU A 271 7.48 6.95 0.83
N HIS A 272 7.64 6.20 -0.27
CA HIS A 272 8.55 5.07 -0.45
C HIS A 272 8.32 3.92 0.57
N GLU A 273 8.95 2.78 0.32
CA GLU A 273 8.79 1.56 1.12
C GLU A 273 10.15 0.91 1.37
N LEU A 274 10.42 0.53 2.62
CA LEU A 274 11.62 -0.22 3.01
C LEU A 274 11.24 -1.65 3.42
N VAL A 275 11.86 -2.65 2.81
CA VAL A 275 11.67 -4.07 3.12
C VAL A 275 12.98 -4.67 3.63
N VAL A 276 13.06 -4.96 4.93
CA VAL A 276 14.27 -5.47 5.60
C VAL A 276 14.09 -6.93 5.99
N GLY A 277 15.14 -7.73 5.81
CA GLY A 277 15.18 -9.09 6.35
C GLY A 277 16.20 -10.00 5.68
N ALA A 278 16.64 -11.02 6.41
CA ALA A 278 17.62 -11.98 5.94
C ALA A 278 17.20 -12.73 4.65
N THR A 279 18.18 -13.27 3.94
CA THR A 279 17.96 -14.18 2.81
C THR A 279 17.13 -15.39 3.25
N GLY A 280 16.13 -15.76 2.43
CA GLY A 280 15.17 -16.83 2.76
C GLY A 280 14.08 -16.48 3.79
N SER A 281 13.95 -15.22 4.22
CA SER A 281 12.84 -14.80 5.11
C SER A 281 11.47 -14.73 4.43
N GLY A 282 11.46 -14.51 3.10
CA GLY A 282 10.25 -14.40 2.27
C GLY A 282 10.15 -13.11 1.45
N LYS A 283 10.96 -12.06 1.75
CA LYS A 283 10.94 -10.70 1.15
C LYS A 283 10.29 -10.63 -0.24
N THR A 284 10.99 -11.18 -1.24
CA THR A 284 10.66 -11.14 -2.66
C THR A 284 9.29 -11.79 -2.92
N SER A 285 9.10 -13.03 -2.49
CA SER A 285 7.89 -13.85 -2.71
C SER A 285 6.64 -13.46 -1.90
N THR A 286 6.78 -12.85 -0.72
CA THR A 286 5.65 -12.61 0.22
C THR A 286 5.44 -11.16 0.63
N ALA A 287 6.28 -10.23 0.17
CA ALA A 287 6.06 -8.79 0.37
C ALA A 287 6.18 -8.02 -0.95
N ILE A 288 7.25 -8.22 -1.73
CA ILE A 288 7.49 -7.49 -2.98
C ILE A 288 6.48 -7.93 -4.05
N LEU A 289 6.45 -9.22 -4.38
CA LEU A 289 5.63 -9.75 -5.47
C LEU A 289 4.13 -9.46 -5.26
N ILE A 290 3.62 -9.57 -4.02
CA ILE A 290 2.20 -9.27 -3.69
C ILE A 290 1.80 -7.85 -4.13
N ARG A 291 2.68 -6.86 -3.94
CA ARG A 291 2.45 -5.47 -4.38
C ARG A 291 2.42 -5.39 -5.90
N ILE A 292 3.44 -5.98 -6.55
CA ILE A 292 3.58 -5.98 -8.02
C ILE A 292 2.33 -6.58 -8.69
N VAL A 293 1.87 -7.78 -8.31
CA VAL A 293 0.72 -8.44 -9.00
C VAL A 293 -0.56 -7.59 -8.92
N GLN A 294 -0.76 -6.83 -7.83
CA GLN A 294 -1.92 -5.94 -7.71
C GLN A 294 -1.87 -4.77 -8.71
N ASP A 295 -0.68 -4.32 -9.10
CA ASP A 295 -0.51 -3.30 -10.15
C ASP A 295 -0.48 -3.91 -11.56
N LEU A 296 0.03 -5.14 -11.74
CA LEU A 296 -0.17 -5.89 -12.98
C LEU A 296 -1.67 -6.04 -13.30
N VAL A 297 -2.50 -6.37 -12.28
CA VAL A 297 -3.96 -6.44 -12.39
C VAL A 297 -4.58 -5.08 -12.79
N ARG A 298 -4.00 -3.95 -12.37
CA ARG A 298 -4.44 -2.61 -12.81
C ARG A 298 -4.08 -2.33 -14.27
N ILE A 299 -2.87 -2.70 -14.69
CA ILE A 299 -2.39 -2.54 -16.07
C ILE A 299 -3.25 -3.40 -17.02
N ALA A 300 -3.55 -4.65 -16.65
CA ALA A 300 -4.48 -5.53 -17.38
C ALA A 300 -5.91 -4.95 -17.45
N ARG A 301 -6.36 -4.25 -16.40
CA ARG A 301 -7.63 -3.50 -16.38
C ARG A 301 -7.61 -2.18 -17.16
N GLY A 302 -6.48 -1.82 -17.77
CA GLY A 302 -6.33 -0.62 -18.63
C GLY A 302 -5.95 0.66 -17.89
N HIS A 303 -5.54 0.59 -16.62
CA HIS A 303 -5.02 1.76 -15.91
C HIS A 303 -3.59 2.09 -16.41
N LYS A 304 -3.28 3.38 -16.65
CA LYS A 304 -1.90 3.83 -16.84
C LYS A 304 -1.17 3.87 -15.50
N VAL A 305 -0.33 2.87 -15.26
CA VAL A 305 0.59 2.74 -14.12
C VAL A 305 1.92 2.22 -14.67
N GLY A 306 3.04 2.75 -14.20
CA GLY A 306 4.36 2.16 -14.45
C GLY A 306 4.76 1.20 -13.33
N VAL A 307 5.15 -0.02 -13.67
CA VAL A 307 5.83 -0.96 -12.77
C VAL A 307 7.25 -1.11 -13.28
N VAL A 308 8.24 -0.77 -12.46
CA VAL A 308 9.67 -0.96 -12.76
C VAL A 308 10.27 -1.91 -11.73
N VAL A 309 11.05 -2.90 -12.18
CA VAL A 309 11.75 -3.86 -11.31
C VAL A 309 13.22 -3.91 -11.71
N LEU A 310 14.11 -3.77 -10.73
CA LEU A 310 15.55 -3.97 -10.84
C LEU A 310 15.97 -5.11 -9.90
N GLU A 311 16.65 -6.12 -10.44
CA GLU A 311 17.04 -7.34 -9.71
C GLU A 311 18.40 -7.87 -10.22
N PRO A 312 19.28 -8.39 -9.34
CA PRO A 312 20.53 -9.04 -9.76
C PRO A 312 20.42 -10.51 -10.22
N LYS A 313 19.28 -11.17 -10.01
CA LYS A 313 19.15 -12.65 -10.03
C LYS A 313 18.13 -13.22 -11.03
N SER A 314 17.41 -12.37 -11.76
CA SER A 314 16.36 -12.73 -12.74
C SER A 314 15.10 -13.48 -12.25
N ASP A 315 15.06 -14.02 -11.02
CA ASP A 315 13.96 -14.85 -10.55
C ASP A 315 12.65 -14.06 -10.38
N LEU A 316 12.69 -12.90 -9.71
CA LEU A 316 11.53 -12.01 -9.59
C LEU A 316 11.08 -11.51 -10.97
N ILE A 317 12.02 -11.19 -11.85
CA ILE A 317 11.75 -10.72 -13.22
C ILE A 317 10.98 -11.77 -14.02
N ARG A 318 11.46 -13.03 -14.00
CA ARG A 318 10.82 -14.16 -14.69
C ARG A 318 9.43 -14.43 -14.14
N ASP A 319 9.22 -14.34 -12.84
CA ASP A 319 7.89 -14.51 -12.24
C ASP A 319 6.93 -13.34 -12.55
N VAL A 320 7.41 -12.10 -12.53
CA VAL A 320 6.62 -10.92 -12.91
C VAL A 320 6.22 -10.97 -14.39
N GLN A 321 7.12 -11.41 -15.28
CA GLN A 321 6.78 -11.62 -16.69
C GLN A 321 5.72 -12.71 -16.87
N LYS A 322 5.92 -13.91 -16.30
CA LYS A 322 4.93 -15.02 -16.37
C LYS A 322 3.56 -14.56 -15.87
N LEU A 323 3.50 -13.78 -14.78
CA LEU A 323 2.25 -13.26 -14.23
C LEU A 323 1.61 -12.20 -15.13
N ALA A 324 2.40 -11.34 -15.78
CA ALA A 324 1.91 -10.37 -16.77
C ALA A 324 1.32 -11.05 -18.02
N GLU A 325 1.99 -12.09 -18.53
CA GLU A 325 1.51 -12.91 -19.65
C GLU A 325 0.25 -13.71 -19.25
N GLN A 326 0.21 -14.31 -18.05
CA GLN A 326 -0.98 -14.97 -17.50
C GLN A 326 -2.17 -14.02 -17.24
N LEU A 327 -1.92 -12.71 -17.11
CA LEU A 327 -2.94 -11.66 -17.04
C LEU A 327 -3.36 -11.16 -18.44
N GLY A 328 -2.73 -11.65 -19.51
CA GLY A 328 -2.98 -11.26 -20.90
C GLY A 328 -2.38 -9.92 -21.30
N ILE A 329 -1.51 -9.32 -20.48
CA ILE A 329 -0.98 -7.96 -20.72
C ILE A 329 -0.23 -7.93 -22.06
N PRO A 330 -0.50 -6.96 -22.97
CA PRO A 330 0.08 -7.00 -24.31
C PRO A 330 1.61 -6.91 -24.26
N LYS A 331 2.30 -7.77 -25.03
CA LYS A 331 3.78 -7.81 -25.03
C LYS A 331 4.43 -6.46 -25.34
N SER A 332 3.79 -5.59 -26.11
CA SER A 332 4.25 -4.20 -26.35
C SER A 332 4.39 -3.35 -25.07
N LYS A 333 3.65 -3.67 -24.00
CA LYS A 333 3.73 -3.04 -22.67
C LYS A 333 4.67 -3.75 -21.68
N ILE A 334 5.28 -4.86 -22.08
CA ILE A 334 6.25 -5.61 -21.27
C ILE A 334 7.63 -5.37 -21.90
N LYS A 335 8.45 -4.54 -21.27
CA LYS A 335 9.83 -4.28 -21.68
C LYS A 335 10.76 -5.02 -20.72
N VAL A 336 11.63 -5.86 -21.26
CA VAL A 336 12.64 -6.60 -20.49
C VAL A 336 14.01 -6.17 -20.97
N VAL A 337 14.93 -5.93 -20.05
CA VAL A 337 16.35 -5.66 -20.30
C VAL A 337 17.14 -6.66 -19.47
N ASP A 338 17.57 -7.74 -20.11
CA ASP A 338 18.23 -8.87 -19.48
C ASP A 338 19.45 -9.32 -20.32
N PRO A 339 20.69 -9.14 -19.83
CA PRO A 339 21.89 -9.64 -20.50
C PRO A 339 21.90 -11.15 -20.76
N THR A 340 21.11 -11.94 -20.02
CA THR A 340 21.02 -13.40 -20.17
C THR A 340 20.01 -13.86 -21.24
N ASP A 341 19.01 -13.04 -21.57
CA ASP A 341 18.03 -13.32 -22.64
C ASP A 341 17.98 -12.18 -23.66
N LEU A 342 18.89 -12.27 -24.63
CA LEU A 342 19.00 -11.31 -25.74
C LEU A 342 17.89 -11.47 -26.80
N LEU A 343 17.02 -12.49 -26.72
CA LEU A 343 15.91 -12.70 -27.65
C LEU A 343 14.64 -11.99 -27.20
N GLN A 344 14.42 -11.91 -25.88
CA GLN A 344 13.28 -11.18 -25.29
C GLN A 344 13.63 -9.74 -24.89
N SER A 345 14.92 -9.39 -24.82
CA SER A 345 15.35 -8.07 -24.36
C SER A 345 15.26 -6.97 -25.41
N ILE A 346 14.72 -5.81 -24.99
CA ILE A 346 14.84 -4.55 -25.71
C ILE A 346 16.28 -4.03 -25.60
N LYS A 347 16.80 -3.37 -26.64
CA LYS A 347 18.14 -2.78 -26.60
C LYS A 347 18.19 -1.59 -25.65
N PHE A 348 19.31 -1.38 -24.98
CA PHE A 348 19.46 -0.30 -24.00
C PHE A 348 20.68 0.56 -24.29
N ASN A 349 20.47 1.82 -24.69
CA ASN A 349 21.55 2.81 -24.76
C ASN A 349 21.67 3.56 -23.43
N PRO A 350 22.73 3.33 -22.61
CA PRO A 350 22.87 4.01 -21.32
C PRO A 350 23.22 5.50 -21.44
N LEU A 351 23.52 5.97 -22.65
CA LEU A 351 23.79 7.37 -22.97
C LEU A 351 22.60 8.07 -23.63
N ALA A 352 21.41 7.46 -23.73
CA ALA A 352 20.21 8.12 -24.24
C ALA A 352 19.80 9.33 -23.38
N GLY A 353 19.20 10.37 -23.99
CA GLY A 353 18.75 11.58 -23.29
C GLY A 353 19.66 12.81 -23.49
N PRO A 354 19.53 13.87 -22.67
CA PRO A 354 20.26 15.12 -22.86
C PRO A 354 21.79 14.99 -22.78
N LEU A 355 22.50 15.94 -23.40
CA LEU A 355 23.96 15.98 -23.52
C LEU A 355 24.67 15.90 -22.16
N GLU A 356 24.31 16.82 -21.26
CA GLU A 356 24.93 16.96 -19.94
C GLU A 356 24.57 15.79 -19.02
N VAL A 357 23.33 15.29 -19.14
CA VAL A 357 22.83 14.11 -18.43
C VAL A 357 23.61 12.84 -18.79
N ALA A 358 23.85 12.61 -20.08
CA ALA A 358 24.61 11.44 -20.53
C ALA A 358 26.07 11.48 -20.05
N ALA A 359 26.68 12.67 -20.09
CA ALA A 359 28.02 12.90 -19.57
C ALA A 359 28.10 12.71 -18.05
N GLU A 360 27.14 13.26 -17.29
CA GLU A 360 27.03 13.08 -15.82
C GLU A 360 26.78 11.62 -15.43
N THR A 361 25.96 10.91 -16.21
CA THR A 361 25.68 9.49 -16.01
C THR A 361 26.94 8.66 -16.16
N TRP A 362 27.75 8.90 -17.22
CA TRP A 362 29.03 8.23 -17.38
C TRP A 362 30.03 8.61 -16.29
N ARG A 363 30.11 9.90 -15.93
CA ARG A 363 30.96 10.42 -14.86
C ARG A 363 30.71 9.70 -13.55
N GLY A 364 29.46 9.70 -13.07
CA GLY A 364 29.08 9.06 -11.81
C GLY A 364 29.14 7.52 -11.82
N VAL A 365 29.09 6.88 -12.99
CA VAL A 365 29.40 5.44 -13.12
C VAL A 365 30.91 5.21 -12.91
N LEU A 366 31.77 6.00 -13.54
CA LEU A 366 33.21 5.93 -13.33
C LEU A 366 33.60 6.25 -11.88
N ASP A 367 32.98 7.25 -11.26
CA ASP A 367 33.27 7.61 -9.86
C ASP A 367 32.90 6.49 -8.87
N ALA A 368 31.85 5.71 -9.16
CA ALA A 368 31.48 4.53 -8.37
C ALA A 368 32.46 3.36 -8.58
N LEU A 369 32.95 3.15 -9.81
CA LEU A 369 33.87 2.05 -10.16
C LEU A 369 35.35 2.37 -9.93
N ALA A 370 35.72 3.63 -9.68
CA ALA A 370 37.11 4.01 -9.42
C ALA A 370 37.57 3.68 -7.99
N GLY A 371 36.64 3.42 -7.06
CA GLY A 371 36.96 3.13 -5.65
C GLY A 371 37.81 4.23 -4.99
N ASP A 372 38.72 3.79 -4.11
CA ASP A 372 39.68 4.61 -3.35
C ASP A 372 40.91 5.05 -4.18
N GLN A 373 40.71 5.39 -5.46
CA GLN A 373 41.73 6.08 -6.23
C GLN A 373 41.98 7.50 -5.71
N ASP A 374 43.19 8.00 -5.94
CA ASP A 374 43.58 9.38 -5.62
C ASP A 374 42.54 10.39 -6.17
N PRO A 375 42.03 11.33 -5.34
CA PRO A 375 40.95 12.25 -5.75
C PRO A 375 41.27 13.13 -6.97
N PHE A 376 42.54 13.49 -7.20
CA PHE A 376 42.95 14.31 -8.34
C PHE A 376 42.98 13.48 -9.64
N PHE A 377 43.49 12.25 -9.59
CA PHE A 377 43.41 11.32 -10.73
C PHE A 377 41.96 10.92 -11.05
N LYS A 378 41.16 10.63 -10.02
CA LYS A 378 39.71 10.34 -10.14
C LYS A 378 38.98 11.51 -10.78
N GLY A 379 39.19 12.73 -10.28
CA GLY A 379 38.62 13.96 -10.84
C GLY A 379 38.99 14.17 -12.32
N GLN A 380 40.27 14.05 -12.68
CA GLN A 380 40.69 14.19 -14.08
C GLN A 380 40.15 13.09 -15.00
N GLN A 381 40.09 11.83 -14.54
CA GLN A 381 39.48 10.74 -15.31
C GLN A 381 38.01 11.04 -15.60
N SER A 382 37.26 11.41 -14.57
CA SER A 382 35.83 11.64 -14.60
C SER A 382 35.45 12.89 -15.42
N GLU A 383 36.19 13.99 -15.28
CA GLU A 383 36.01 15.20 -16.12
C GLU A 383 36.36 14.92 -17.60
N THR A 384 37.54 14.35 -17.86
CA THR A 384 37.96 14.07 -19.25
C THR A 384 36.98 13.10 -19.92
N SER A 385 36.49 12.09 -19.20
CA SER A 385 35.53 11.12 -19.73
C SER A 385 34.15 11.70 -19.99
N ALA A 386 33.69 12.65 -19.17
CA ALA A 386 32.47 13.42 -19.44
C ALA A 386 32.59 14.19 -20.77
N GLN A 387 33.72 14.85 -21.02
CA GLN A 387 33.96 15.57 -22.29
C GLN A 387 33.94 14.64 -23.52
N TYR A 388 34.46 13.41 -23.41
CA TYR A 388 34.38 12.41 -24.49
C TYR A 388 32.92 12.04 -24.80
N VAL A 389 32.08 11.84 -23.78
CA VAL A 389 30.64 11.61 -24.00
C VAL A 389 29.97 12.84 -24.61
N MET A 390 30.34 14.06 -24.19
CA MET A 390 29.77 15.29 -24.76
C MET A 390 30.08 15.44 -26.25
N LEU A 391 31.34 15.33 -26.66
CA LEU A 391 31.74 15.45 -28.07
C LEU A 391 31.05 14.40 -28.96
N GLY A 392 30.98 13.15 -28.47
CA GLY A 392 30.28 12.07 -29.15
C GLY A 392 28.77 12.31 -29.29
N LYS A 393 28.13 12.82 -28.23
CA LYS A 393 26.72 13.24 -28.25
C LYS A 393 26.44 14.37 -29.22
N ILE A 394 27.33 15.35 -29.34
CA ILE A 394 27.17 16.44 -30.32
C ILE A 394 27.23 15.87 -31.75
N ARG A 395 28.09 14.86 -32.01
CA ARG A 395 28.27 14.27 -33.35
C ARG A 395 27.19 13.27 -33.78
N TYR A 396 26.61 12.51 -32.84
CA TYR A 396 25.70 11.38 -33.12
C TYR A 396 24.36 11.42 -32.36
N GLY A 397 24.12 12.41 -31.49
CA GLY A 397 22.87 12.52 -30.71
C GLY A 397 22.58 11.27 -29.87
N ASN A 398 21.33 10.78 -29.91
CA ASN A 398 20.92 9.55 -29.22
C ASN A 398 21.44 8.25 -29.86
N GLN A 399 22.09 8.32 -31.04
CA GLN A 399 22.80 7.17 -31.62
C GLN A 399 24.22 7.01 -31.02
N PHE A 400 24.72 7.99 -30.26
CA PHE A 400 26.02 7.85 -29.59
C PHE A 400 26.01 6.68 -28.60
N ASN A 401 27.06 5.85 -28.65
CA ASN A 401 27.10 4.52 -28.07
C ASN A 401 28.51 4.18 -27.56
N PHE A 402 28.58 3.41 -26.47
CA PHE A 402 29.83 2.95 -25.86
C PHE A 402 30.77 2.23 -26.84
N ILE A 403 30.24 1.28 -27.61
CA ILE A 403 31.06 0.31 -28.34
C ILE A 403 31.39 0.82 -29.74
N LEU A 404 30.39 1.30 -30.47
CA LEU A 404 30.57 1.80 -31.84
C LEU A 404 31.41 3.09 -31.90
N HIS A 405 31.39 3.90 -30.85
CA HIS A 405 31.97 5.24 -30.85
C HIS A 405 32.96 5.48 -29.69
N LEU A 406 32.53 5.39 -28.43
CA LEU A 406 33.39 5.80 -27.29
C LEU A 406 34.66 4.92 -27.14
N GLN A 407 34.54 3.60 -27.30
CA GLN A 407 35.65 2.65 -27.30
C GLN A 407 36.72 3.01 -28.35
N ARG A 408 36.26 3.45 -29.53
CA ARG A 408 37.11 3.88 -30.64
C ARG A 408 37.69 5.28 -30.41
N MET A 409 36.98 6.19 -29.76
CA MET A 409 37.51 7.50 -29.35
C MET A 409 38.65 7.35 -28.34
N TYR A 410 38.52 6.45 -27.37
CA TYR A 410 39.60 6.14 -26.41
C TYR A 410 40.77 5.37 -27.03
N SER A 411 40.53 4.57 -28.08
CA SER A 411 41.55 3.68 -28.69
C SER A 411 42.27 4.26 -29.92
N GLU A 412 41.62 5.13 -30.69
CA GLU A 412 42.13 5.67 -31.96
C GLU A 412 42.23 7.21 -31.91
N PRO A 413 43.38 7.81 -31.50
CA PRO A 413 43.51 9.28 -31.40
C PRO A 413 43.20 10.05 -32.70
N ARG A 414 43.46 9.45 -33.87
CA ARG A 414 43.08 10.04 -35.17
C ARG A 414 41.57 10.01 -35.44
N PHE A 415 40.85 9.01 -34.93
CA PHE A 415 39.37 8.98 -35.01
C PHE A 415 38.75 10.06 -34.12
N LEU A 416 39.32 10.26 -32.91
CA LEU A 416 38.94 11.37 -32.04
C LEU A 416 39.18 12.72 -32.74
N ALA A 417 40.38 12.93 -33.32
CA ALA A 417 40.71 14.15 -34.05
C ALA A 417 39.81 14.39 -35.28
N ASP A 418 39.60 13.36 -36.12
CA ASP A 418 38.67 13.41 -37.25
C ASP A 418 37.25 13.81 -36.80
N MET A 419 36.81 13.35 -35.63
CA MET A 419 35.50 13.67 -35.08
C MET A 419 35.42 15.09 -34.51
N THR A 420 36.47 15.58 -33.84
CA THR A 420 36.55 16.98 -33.39
C THR A 420 36.54 17.94 -34.59
N GLU A 421 37.31 17.65 -35.64
CA GLU A 421 37.29 18.41 -36.90
C GLU A 421 35.88 18.46 -37.53
N ASP A 422 35.16 17.33 -37.55
CA ASP A 422 33.80 17.24 -38.07
C ASP A 422 32.80 18.10 -37.26
N VAL A 423 32.87 18.05 -35.93
CA VAL A 423 32.00 18.86 -35.07
C VAL A 423 32.36 20.35 -35.17
N ARG A 424 33.65 20.70 -35.21
CA ARG A 424 34.15 22.07 -35.45
C ARG A 424 33.57 22.68 -36.73
N ARG A 425 33.68 21.97 -37.87
CA ARG A 425 33.08 22.38 -39.16
C ARG A 425 31.56 22.54 -39.09
N TRP A 426 30.88 21.67 -38.34
CA TRP A 426 29.43 21.75 -38.16
C TRP A 426 29.02 22.96 -37.29
N ILE A 427 29.75 23.26 -36.22
CA ILE A 427 29.53 24.46 -35.38
C ILE A 427 29.74 25.72 -36.23
N GLU A 428 30.88 25.83 -36.93
CA GLU A 428 31.18 26.95 -37.81
C GLU A 428 30.11 27.17 -38.88
N ARG A 429 29.65 26.09 -39.53
CA ARG A 429 28.62 26.16 -40.57
C ARG A 429 27.28 26.70 -40.04
N ASN A 430 26.93 26.37 -38.79
CA ASN A 430 25.68 26.86 -38.19
C ASN A 430 25.84 28.26 -37.58
N LEU A 431 27.00 28.62 -37.01
CA LEU A 431 27.30 30.00 -36.59
C LEU A 431 27.29 31.00 -37.75
N ASN A 432 27.68 30.56 -38.95
CA ASN A 432 27.62 31.34 -40.19
C ASN A 432 26.22 31.38 -40.84
N ASN A 433 25.18 30.79 -40.23
CA ASN A 433 23.81 30.86 -40.74
C ASN A 433 23.16 32.22 -40.36
N PRO A 434 22.74 33.06 -41.33
CA PRO A 434 22.15 34.37 -41.04
C PRO A 434 20.76 34.31 -40.37
N LEU A 435 20.15 33.12 -40.24
CA LEU A 435 18.85 32.91 -39.60
C LEU A 435 18.94 32.26 -38.19
N ILE A 436 20.13 32.20 -37.60
CA ILE A 436 20.34 31.58 -36.27
C ILE A 436 19.59 32.33 -35.14
N THR A 437 18.89 31.60 -34.29
CA THR A 437 18.23 32.15 -33.10
C THR A 437 19.22 32.45 -31.95
N PRO A 438 18.88 33.30 -30.98
CA PRO A 438 19.73 33.55 -29.82
C PRO A 438 20.01 32.27 -28.99
N GLU A 439 19.04 31.37 -28.89
CA GLU A 439 19.16 30.13 -28.12
C GLU A 439 20.08 29.12 -28.82
N GLU A 440 19.94 28.92 -30.13
CA GLU A 440 20.86 28.10 -30.93
C GLU A 440 22.29 28.65 -30.85
N ARG A 441 22.47 29.98 -30.83
CA ARG A 441 23.80 30.59 -30.71
C ARG A 441 24.45 30.29 -29.35
N VAL A 442 23.69 30.33 -28.25
CA VAL A 442 24.17 29.92 -26.91
C VAL A 442 24.44 28.42 -26.85
N LEU A 443 23.68 27.59 -27.58
CA LEU A 443 23.92 26.16 -27.68
C LEU A 443 25.23 25.86 -28.44
N LEU A 444 25.47 26.52 -29.57
CA LEU A 444 26.72 26.37 -30.36
C LEU A 444 27.94 26.89 -29.60
N ASP A 445 27.83 27.99 -28.86
CA ASP A 445 28.88 28.48 -27.96
C ASP A 445 29.18 27.48 -26.82
N ARG A 446 28.18 26.74 -26.32
CA ARG A 446 28.40 25.63 -25.38
C ARG A 446 29.14 24.45 -26.03
N TYR A 447 28.86 24.15 -27.29
CA TYR A 447 29.52 23.07 -28.03
C TYR A 447 30.94 23.45 -28.50
N ASP A 448 31.19 24.74 -28.76
CA ASP A 448 32.52 25.26 -29.06
C ASP A 448 33.49 24.95 -27.92
N ARG A 449 33.12 25.28 -26.68
CA ARG A 449 33.93 24.98 -25.49
C ARG A 449 34.35 23.52 -25.39
N VAL A 450 33.47 22.58 -25.76
CA VAL A 450 33.79 21.15 -25.81
C VAL A 450 34.86 20.88 -26.88
N CYS A 451 34.70 21.38 -28.10
CA CYS A 451 35.69 21.17 -29.18
C CYS A 451 37.05 21.82 -28.85
N THR A 452 37.02 23.03 -28.31
CA THR A 452 38.18 23.83 -27.91
C THR A 452 38.99 23.15 -26.79
N TYR A 453 38.35 22.40 -25.88
CA TYR A 453 39.03 21.52 -24.91
C TYR A 453 39.79 20.37 -25.60
N PHE A 454 39.20 19.73 -26.60
CA PHE A 454 39.88 18.65 -27.33
C PHE A 454 41.08 19.15 -28.13
N GLU A 455 40.94 20.28 -28.82
CA GLU A 455 41.99 20.87 -29.65
C GLU A 455 43.21 21.33 -28.82
N ASN A 456 42.99 21.90 -27.63
CA ASN A 456 44.07 22.43 -26.78
C ASN A 456 44.61 21.39 -25.80
N ASP A 457 43.75 20.72 -25.02
CA ASP A 457 44.16 19.96 -23.83
C ASP A 457 44.32 18.46 -24.06
N VAL A 458 43.67 17.90 -25.09
CA VAL A 458 43.62 16.44 -25.33
C VAL A 458 44.48 16.03 -26.52
N LEU A 459 44.30 16.69 -27.67
CA LEU A 459 44.95 16.33 -28.93
C LEU A 459 46.31 17.00 -29.09
N GLU A 460 47.22 16.33 -29.78
CA GLU A 460 48.52 16.86 -30.16
C GLU A 460 48.90 16.40 -31.57
N TYR A 461 49.05 17.35 -32.49
CA TYR A 461 49.42 17.09 -33.87
C TYR A 461 50.94 16.99 -33.98
N VAL A 462 51.45 15.87 -34.50
CA VAL A 462 52.89 15.59 -34.49
C VAL A 462 53.58 16.29 -35.67
N PHE A 463 54.63 17.06 -35.38
CA PHE A 463 55.47 17.73 -36.37
C PHE A 463 56.92 17.26 -36.26
N ALA A 464 57.54 16.94 -37.40
CA ALA A 464 58.97 16.72 -37.50
C ALA A 464 59.68 18.07 -37.71
N LYS A 465 60.86 18.23 -37.12
CA LYS A 465 61.76 19.35 -37.44
C LYS A 465 62.55 18.99 -38.70
N ASP A 466 62.47 19.85 -39.70
CA ASP A 466 63.30 19.76 -40.89
C ASP A 466 64.73 20.25 -40.61
N LYS A 467 65.67 19.91 -41.49
CA LYS A 467 67.10 20.27 -41.38
C LYS A 467 67.34 21.78 -41.44
N GLU A 468 66.42 22.52 -42.04
CA GLU A 468 66.43 24.00 -42.11
C GLU A 468 65.60 24.66 -40.98
N GLY A 469 65.09 23.88 -40.01
CA GLY A 469 64.34 24.37 -38.85
C GLY A 469 62.84 24.53 -39.06
N GLY A 470 62.32 24.28 -40.27
CA GLY A 470 60.88 24.21 -40.55
C GLY A 470 60.17 23.09 -39.78
N GLN A 471 58.85 23.22 -39.62
CA GLN A 471 58.00 22.18 -39.03
C GLN A 471 57.18 21.51 -40.13
N LEU A 472 57.36 20.20 -40.31
CA LEU A 472 56.65 19.40 -41.30
C LEU A 472 55.67 18.45 -40.59
N PRO A 473 54.40 18.36 -41.00
CA PRO A 473 53.43 17.46 -40.37
C PRO A 473 53.83 15.99 -40.61
N VAL A 474 53.94 15.20 -39.55
CA VAL A 474 54.22 13.76 -39.68
C VAL A 474 52.95 13.07 -40.18
N LEU A 475 53.01 12.43 -41.35
CA LEU A 475 51.86 11.70 -41.91
C LEU A 475 51.94 10.21 -41.55
N TYR A 476 50.78 9.55 -41.41
CA TYR A 476 50.74 8.10 -41.25
C TYR A 476 51.30 7.38 -42.49
N PRO A 477 52.07 6.29 -42.31
CA PRO A 477 52.73 5.58 -43.40
C PRO A 477 51.72 4.92 -44.35
N GLN A 478 52.15 4.70 -45.60
CA GLN A 478 51.37 3.98 -46.59
C GLN A 478 51.03 2.55 -46.10
N GLY A 479 49.78 2.14 -46.27
CA GLY A 479 49.24 0.89 -45.71
C GLY A 479 48.61 1.03 -44.31
N HIS A 480 48.75 2.16 -43.62
CA HIS A 480 48.00 2.42 -42.38
C HIS A 480 46.54 2.81 -42.66
N LYS A 481 45.61 2.51 -41.73
CA LYS A 481 44.18 2.87 -41.80
C LYS A 481 43.94 4.37 -42.09
N TYR A 482 44.85 5.23 -41.64
CA TYR A 482 44.80 6.68 -41.81
C TYR A 482 45.94 7.22 -42.69
N ALA A 483 46.51 6.41 -43.59
CA ALA A 483 47.64 6.78 -44.46
C ALA A 483 47.43 8.16 -45.12
N GLY A 484 48.46 9.00 -45.09
CA GLY A 484 48.40 10.37 -45.63
C GLY A 484 47.71 11.42 -44.76
N LYS A 485 46.99 11.05 -43.68
CA LYS A 485 46.58 12.01 -42.64
C LYS A 485 47.72 12.29 -41.67
N GLN A 486 47.72 13.47 -41.02
CA GLN A 486 48.68 13.78 -39.96
C GLN A 486 48.47 12.90 -38.73
N VAL A 487 49.58 12.43 -38.15
CA VAL A 487 49.66 11.68 -36.90
C VAL A 487 49.24 12.57 -35.73
N VAL A 488 48.36 12.03 -34.88
CA VAL A 488 47.86 12.71 -33.69
C VAL A 488 48.10 11.82 -32.47
N THR A 489 48.60 12.42 -31.39
CA THR A 489 48.78 11.80 -30.07
C THR A 489 47.77 12.37 -29.07
N ASN A 490 47.47 11.59 -28.02
CA ASN A 490 46.53 11.96 -26.96
C ASN A 490 47.30 12.30 -25.67
N LYS A 491 47.39 13.58 -25.32
CA LYS A 491 48.06 14.10 -24.11
C LYS A 491 47.52 13.47 -22.83
N LYS A 492 46.21 13.16 -22.80
CA LYS A 492 45.50 12.68 -21.61
C LYS A 492 45.26 11.16 -21.56
N ASP A 493 45.84 10.36 -22.46
CA ASP A 493 45.60 8.90 -22.52
C ASP A 493 45.86 8.19 -21.17
N LYS A 494 46.81 8.70 -20.38
CA LYS A 494 47.10 8.22 -19.02
C LYS A 494 45.96 8.45 -18.02
N PHE A 495 45.24 9.57 -18.12
CA PHE A 495 44.15 9.92 -17.20
C PHE A 495 42.84 9.23 -17.55
N ILE A 496 42.64 8.81 -18.81
CA ILE A 496 41.46 8.05 -19.25
C ILE A 496 41.66 6.53 -19.20
N ALA A 497 42.81 6.03 -18.75
CA ALA A 497 43.16 4.61 -18.81
C ALA A 497 42.14 3.70 -18.10
N GLY A 498 41.61 4.10 -16.93
CA GLY A 498 40.56 3.34 -16.22
C GLY A 498 39.22 3.34 -16.96
N ALA A 499 38.80 4.49 -17.49
CA ALA A 499 37.58 4.58 -18.31
C ALA A 499 37.69 3.76 -19.62
N LYS A 500 38.87 3.79 -20.25
CA LYS A 500 39.24 3.00 -21.42
C LYS A 500 39.22 1.49 -21.12
N LYS A 501 39.66 1.06 -19.93
CA LYS A 501 39.51 -0.33 -19.44
C LYS A 501 38.03 -0.72 -19.38
N TYR A 502 37.21 -0.02 -18.59
CA TYR A 502 35.79 -0.39 -18.44
C TYR A 502 34.99 -0.40 -19.75
N VAL A 503 35.21 0.55 -20.67
CA VAL A 503 34.56 0.52 -22.00
C VAL A 503 35.09 -0.62 -22.88
N THR A 504 36.35 -1.01 -22.72
CA THR A 504 36.90 -2.20 -23.40
C THR A 504 36.28 -3.48 -22.83
N ASP A 505 36.18 -3.60 -21.51
CA ASP A 505 35.57 -4.75 -20.82
C ASP A 505 34.10 -4.94 -21.25
N ILE A 506 33.31 -3.86 -21.34
CA ILE A 506 31.95 -3.86 -21.92
C ILE A 506 31.97 -4.38 -23.36
N SER A 507 32.90 -3.88 -24.19
CA SER A 507 32.97 -4.24 -25.62
C SER A 507 33.41 -5.67 -25.90
N MET A 508 34.15 -6.28 -24.97
CA MET A 508 34.60 -7.68 -25.04
C MET A 508 33.57 -8.66 -24.45
N ASN A 509 32.71 -8.20 -23.53
CA ASN A 509 31.63 -9.01 -23.00
C ASN A 509 30.53 -9.24 -24.05
N ALA A 510 30.30 -10.49 -24.45
CA ALA A 510 29.35 -10.84 -25.52
C ALA A 510 27.88 -10.52 -25.20
N MET A 511 27.50 -10.47 -23.91
CA MET A 511 26.12 -10.22 -23.48
C MET A 511 25.82 -8.72 -23.52
N LEU A 512 26.65 -7.91 -22.85
CA LEU A 512 26.51 -6.45 -22.85
C LEU A 512 26.72 -5.86 -24.25
N SER A 513 27.68 -6.36 -25.04
CA SER A 513 27.91 -5.82 -26.38
C SER A 513 26.72 -6.00 -27.34
N GLN A 514 25.93 -7.08 -27.19
CA GLN A 514 24.72 -7.33 -27.98
C GLN A 514 23.45 -6.67 -27.39
N LEU A 515 23.43 -6.36 -26.10
CA LEU A 515 22.31 -5.66 -25.44
C LEU A 515 22.40 -4.13 -25.59
N LEU A 516 23.61 -3.59 -25.56
CA LEU A 516 23.87 -2.15 -25.58
C LEU A 516 23.95 -1.56 -27.00
N VAL A 517 24.08 -2.38 -28.04
CA VAL A 517 24.06 -1.96 -29.45
C VAL A 517 22.75 -2.40 -30.09
N ALA A 518 22.08 -1.46 -30.76
CA ALA A 518 20.92 -1.72 -31.60
C ALA A 518 21.31 -1.71 -33.08
N ALA A 519 20.86 -2.71 -33.83
CA ALA A 519 20.89 -2.76 -35.28
C ALA A 519 19.71 -1.97 -35.90
N GLU A 520 19.76 -1.77 -37.21
CA GLU A 520 18.68 -1.08 -37.94
C GLU A 520 17.36 -1.84 -37.84
N GLY A 521 16.35 -1.20 -37.23
CA GLY A 521 15.01 -1.78 -37.03
C GLY A 521 14.78 -2.45 -35.68
N GLU A 522 15.80 -2.59 -34.81
CA GLU A 522 15.60 -3.07 -33.44
C GLU A 522 15.04 -1.97 -32.52
N GLU A 523 14.14 -2.34 -31.61
CA GLU A 523 13.59 -1.41 -30.63
C GLU A 523 14.63 -1.10 -29.54
N THR A 524 14.82 0.19 -29.23
CA THR A 524 15.67 0.66 -28.13
C THR A 524 14.79 1.27 -27.03
N LEU A 525 15.11 1.02 -25.77
CA LEU A 525 14.35 1.50 -24.63
C LEU A 525 14.38 3.03 -24.53
N ASP A 526 13.23 3.66 -24.76
CA ASP A 526 12.96 5.03 -24.35
C ASP A 526 12.21 5.06 -23.01
N LEU A 527 12.89 5.60 -21.99
CA LEU A 527 12.33 5.80 -20.66
C LEU A 527 11.31 6.93 -20.62
N ASP A 528 11.40 7.93 -21.50
CA ASP A 528 10.49 9.07 -21.49
C ASP A 528 9.10 8.65 -21.98
N THR A 529 9.03 7.92 -23.10
CA THR A 529 7.80 7.24 -23.56
C THR A 529 7.25 6.28 -22.50
N PHE A 530 8.10 5.46 -21.86
CA PHE A 530 7.65 4.56 -20.79
C PHE A 530 7.02 5.33 -19.60
N LEU A 531 7.62 6.44 -19.17
CA LEU A 531 7.10 7.27 -18.07
C LEU A 531 5.87 8.13 -18.47
N ASN A 532 5.51 8.17 -19.76
CA ASN A 532 4.28 8.79 -20.28
C ASN A 532 3.12 7.79 -20.45
N ASP A 533 3.40 6.56 -20.87
CA ASP A 533 2.36 5.55 -21.15
C ASP A 533 2.14 4.54 -20.02
N GLY A 534 3.18 4.21 -19.27
CA GLY A 534 3.15 3.14 -18.29
C GLY A 534 3.10 1.74 -18.92
N GLY A 535 3.12 0.72 -18.07
CA GLY A 535 3.43 -0.65 -18.47
C GLY A 535 4.38 -1.27 -17.46
N ILE A 536 5.15 -2.25 -17.92
CA ILE A 536 6.04 -3.07 -17.10
C ILE A 536 7.44 -2.99 -17.70
N LEU A 537 8.43 -2.63 -16.89
CA LEU A 537 9.83 -2.51 -17.26
C LEU A 537 10.69 -3.30 -16.28
N LEU A 538 11.36 -4.35 -16.77
CA LEU A 538 12.12 -5.31 -15.96
C LEU A 538 13.60 -5.22 -16.34
N PHE A 539 14.47 -5.06 -15.35
CA PHE A 539 15.91 -4.90 -15.50
C PHE A 539 16.66 -5.98 -14.70
N ASN A 540 17.20 -6.99 -15.39
CA ASN A 540 18.12 -7.95 -14.77
C ASN A 540 19.55 -7.41 -14.87
N THR A 541 20.30 -7.34 -13.78
CA THR A 541 21.73 -6.97 -13.87
C THR A 541 22.67 -8.17 -14.02
N ALA A 542 22.16 -9.40 -13.97
CA ALA A 542 22.92 -10.63 -14.23
C ALA A 542 24.20 -10.72 -13.38
N LEU A 543 24.04 -10.64 -12.05
CA LEU A 543 25.16 -10.52 -11.11
C LEU A 543 26.07 -11.77 -11.07
N ALA A 544 25.53 -12.95 -11.39
CA ALA A 544 26.32 -14.18 -11.45
C ALA A 544 27.13 -14.31 -12.74
N GLU A 545 26.68 -13.67 -13.83
CA GLU A 545 27.24 -13.78 -15.17
C GLU A 545 28.15 -12.59 -15.56
N LEU A 546 27.93 -11.42 -14.95
CA LEU A 546 28.63 -10.17 -15.28
C LEU A 546 29.56 -9.64 -14.17
N GLU A 547 29.52 -10.19 -12.96
CA GLU A 547 30.37 -9.81 -11.82
C GLU A 547 30.48 -8.27 -11.61
N GLU A 548 31.67 -7.67 -11.74
CA GLU A 548 31.90 -6.22 -11.62
C GLU A 548 31.07 -5.40 -12.64
N LEU A 549 30.84 -5.93 -13.83
CA LEU A 549 30.07 -5.26 -14.89
C LEU A 549 28.57 -5.19 -14.57
N SER A 550 28.04 -6.08 -13.71
CA SER A 550 26.65 -5.99 -13.19
C SER A 550 26.43 -4.74 -12.35
N LEU A 551 27.41 -4.36 -11.51
CA LEU A 551 27.34 -3.16 -10.68
C LEU A 551 27.31 -1.89 -11.55
N MET A 552 28.20 -1.84 -12.54
CA MET A 552 28.22 -0.78 -13.57
C MET A 552 26.88 -0.68 -14.32
N PHE A 553 26.33 -1.81 -14.74
CA PHE A 553 25.08 -1.85 -15.49
C PHE A 553 23.88 -1.40 -14.65
N GLY A 554 23.80 -1.82 -13.38
CA GLY A 554 22.80 -1.33 -12.42
C GLY A 554 22.91 0.19 -12.15
N GLN A 555 24.14 0.72 -12.02
CA GLN A 555 24.38 2.16 -11.87
C GLN A 555 23.87 2.95 -13.10
N PHE A 556 24.12 2.46 -14.32
CA PHE A 556 23.55 3.05 -15.53
C PHE A 556 22.01 3.07 -15.51
N ILE A 557 21.38 1.94 -15.17
CA ILE A 557 19.92 1.81 -15.12
C ILE A 557 19.32 2.80 -14.12
N ILE A 558 19.86 2.86 -12.89
CA ILE A 558 19.35 3.77 -11.86
C ILE A 558 19.54 5.24 -12.26
N ARG A 559 20.70 5.62 -12.80
CA ARG A 559 20.98 7.01 -13.21
C ARG A 559 20.08 7.44 -14.38
N GLN A 560 19.86 6.57 -15.36
CA GLN A 560 18.93 6.83 -16.47
C GLN A 560 17.47 6.91 -16.01
N MET A 561 17.02 6.01 -15.12
CA MET A 561 15.70 6.08 -14.50
C MET A 561 15.50 7.38 -13.70
N GLN A 562 16.47 7.75 -12.87
CA GLN A 562 16.47 8.98 -12.10
C GLN A 562 16.37 10.22 -13.00
N SER A 563 17.17 10.27 -14.07
CA SER A 563 17.13 11.34 -15.06
C SER A 563 15.77 11.44 -15.74
N ALA A 564 15.25 10.33 -16.28
CA ALA A 564 13.96 10.31 -16.98
C ALA A 564 12.81 10.75 -16.06
N VAL A 565 12.84 10.38 -14.77
CA VAL A 565 11.88 10.88 -13.77
C VAL A 565 11.98 12.40 -13.61
N PHE A 566 13.18 12.95 -13.41
CA PHE A 566 13.36 14.40 -13.21
C PHE A 566 13.13 15.26 -14.45
N ARG A 567 13.11 14.67 -15.66
CA ARG A 567 12.79 15.36 -16.91
C ARG A 567 11.28 15.46 -17.20
N ARG A 568 10.40 14.88 -16.37
CA ARG A 568 8.94 14.99 -16.52
C ARG A 568 8.46 16.39 -16.12
N PRO A 569 7.75 17.16 -16.96
CA PRO A 569 7.25 18.49 -16.60
C PRO A 569 6.28 18.47 -15.41
N PRO A 570 6.09 19.60 -14.69
CA PRO A 570 5.16 19.72 -13.57
C PRO A 570 3.69 19.56 -14.02
N GLU A 571 2.81 19.20 -13.09
CA GLU A 571 1.37 19.07 -13.43
C GLU A 571 0.65 20.40 -13.63
N GLU A 572 1.25 21.50 -13.18
CA GLU A 572 0.78 22.87 -13.36
C GLU A 572 0.79 23.30 -14.84
N GLU A 573 1.69 22.74 -15.65
CA GLU A 573 1.73 22.89 -17.11
C GLU A 573 0.67 22.04 -17.85
N GLY A 574 -0.28 21.43 -17.11
CA GLY A 574 -1.32 20.55 -17.65
C GLY A 574 -0.86 19.13 -17.97
N TYR A 575 0.44 18.82 -17.83
CA TYR A 575 0.98 17.48 -18.01
C TYR A 575 0.58 16.54 -16.86
N LYS A 576 -0.16 15.48 -17.16
CA LYS A 576 -0.62 14.54 -16.14
C LYS A 576 0.41 13.44 -15.87
N ARG A 577 1.13 13.53 -14.74
CA ARG A 577 2.06 12.50 -14.25
C ARG A 577 1.28 11.22 -13.92
N ILE A 578 1.62 10.12 -14.58
CA ILE A 578 1.15 8.78 -14.18
C ILE A 578 1.93 8.28 -12.95
N PRO A 579 1.30 7.51 -12.04
CA PRO A 579 2.00 6.80 -10.97
C PRO A 579 2.99 5.78 -11.52
N VAL A 580 4.20 5.76 -10.94
CA VAL A 580 5.23 4.77 -11.26
C VAL A 580 5.78 4.19 -9.96
N PHE A 581 5.85 2.86 -9.88
CA PHE A 581 6.36 2.14 -8.72
C PHE A 581 7.64 1.40 -9.09
N PHE A 582 8.77 1.86 -8.54
CA PHE A 582 10.10 1.35 -8.82
C PHE A 582 10.55 0.42 -7.68
N THR A 583 10.63 -0.87 -7.97
CA THR A 583 11.11 -1.90 -7.06
C THR A 583 12.59 -2.16 -7.32
N ILE A 584 13.41 -2.16 -6.27
CA ILE A 584 14.82 -2.56 -6.33
C ILE A 584 15.05 -3.65 -5.27
N ASP A 585 15.33 -4.88 -5.70
CA ASP A 585 15.83 -5.93 -4.80
C ASP A 585 17.36 -5.85 -4.68
N GLU A 586 17.89 -6.24 -3.53
CA GLU A 586 19.32 -6.10 -3.16
C GLU A 586 19.88 -4.67 -3.38
N PHE A 587 19.12 -3.65 -3.01
CA PHE A 587 19.43 -2.22 -3.23
C PHE A 587 20.88 -1.74 -2.92
N PRO A 588 21.59 -2.24 -1.88
CA PRO A 588 22.94 -1.75 -1.56
C PRO A 588 23.98 -1.95 -2.68
N LEU A 589 23.71 -2.83 -3.66
CA LEU A 589 24.55 -3.03 -4.84
C LEU A 589 24.56 -1.83 -5.81
N TYR A 590 23.53 -0.98 -5.76
CA TYR A 590 23.26 0.05 -6.76
C TYR A 590 23.12 1.46 -6.15
N ILE A 591 23.51 1.61 -4.87
CA ILE A 591 23.39 2.84 -4.09
C ILE A 591 24.30 3.96 -4.66
N ASN A 592 23.88 5.21 -4.48
CA ASN A 592 24.45 6.38 -5.17
C ASN A 592 23.98 7.67 -4.46
N ASP A 593 24.89 8.60 -4.15
CA ASP A 593 24.59 9.94 -3.61
C ASP A 593 23.36 10.57 -4.25
N ALA A 594 23.33 10.59 -5.59
CA ALA A 594 22.28 11.25 -6.36
C ALA A 594 20.90 10.61 -6.16
N PHE A 595 20.82 9.32 -5.79
CA PHE A 595 19.56 8.62 -5.59
C PHE A 595 18.81 9.09 -4.34
N SER A 596 19.51 9.67 -3.35
CA SER A 596 18.87 10.30 -2.18
C SER A 596 17.84 11.36 -2.61
N ARG A 597 18.20 12.16 -3.61
CA ARG A 597 17.34 13.18 -4.22
C ARG A 597 16.08 12.59 -4.85
N LEU A 598 16.13 11.36 -5.37
CA LEU A 598 14.95 10.64 -5.88
C LEU A 598 14.01 10.21 -4.73
N LEU A 599 14.55 9.85 -3.56
CA LEU A 599 13.75 9.50 -2.39
C LEU A 599 13.15 10.72 -1.66
N THR A 600 13.78 11.88 -1.75
CA THR A 600 13.23 13.12 -1.18
C THR A 600 12.25 13.83 -2.12
N LEU A 601 12.49 13.81 -3.44
CA LEU A 601 11.66 14.53 -4.42
C LEU A 601 10.67 13.64 -5.18
N GLY A 602 10.86 12.31 -5.22
CA GLY A 602 10.09 11.37 -6.05
C GLY A 602 8.58 11.45 -5.85
N ARG A 603 8.13 11.81 -4.64
CA ARG A 603 6.73 12.05 -4.30
C ARG A 603 6.03 13.03 -5.25
N SER A 604 6.63 14.19 -5.55
CA SER A 604 6.01 15.19 -6.44
C SER A 604 5.99 14.73 -7.90
N TYR A 605 6.93 13.86 -8.28
CA TYR A 605 6.98 13.20 -9.59
C TYR A 605 6.09 11.96 -9.68
N LYS A 606 5.32 11.63 -8.63
CA LYS A 606 4.48 10.42 -8.49
C LYS A 606 5.26 9.13 -8.71
N VAL A 607 6.48 9.08 -8.18
CA VAL A 607 7.33 7.89 -8.15
C VAL A 607 7.42 7.38 -6.72
N GLY A 608 6.92 6.16 -6.49
CA GLY A 608 7.11 5.44 -5.23
C GLY A 608 8.20 4.38 -5.40
N THR A 609 9.16 4.33 -4.48
CA THR A 609 10.27 3.35 -4.54
C THR A 609 10.08 2.29 -3.46
N LEU A 610 10.16 1.02 -3.83
CA LEU A 610 10.35 -0.08 -2.87
C LEU A 610 11.83 -0.47 -2.87
N ILE A 611 12.48 -0.25 -1.73
CA ILE A 611 13.86 -0.61 -1.44
C ILE A 611 13.86 -1.91 -0.62
N ALA A 612 14.48 -2.98 -1.12
CA ALA A 612 14.73 -4.18 -0.32
C ALA A 612 16.21 -4.31 0.05
N ILE A 613 16.47 -4.64 1.32
CA ILE A 613 17.81 -4.81 1.91
C ILE A 613 17.86 -6.08 2.77
N GLN A 614 19.06 -6.59 3.07
CA GLN A 614 19.21 -7.73 3.98
C GLN A 614 19.36 -7.28 5.44
N ASN A 615 20.15 -6.22 5.67
CA ASN A 615 20.38 -5.57 6.96
C ASN A 615 20.69 -4.07 6.75
N LEU A 616 20.65 -3.26 7.80
CA LEU A 616 21.00 -1.83 7.75
C LEU A 616 22.52 -1.60 7.66
N GLY A 617 23.33 -2.54 8.16
CA GLY A 617 24.79 -2.48 8.10
C GLY A 617 25.35 -2.31 6.69
N GLN A 618 24.76 -2.98 5.70
CA GLN A 618 25.11 -2.88 4.27
C GLN A 618 25.08 -1.43 3.74
N LEU A 619 24.14 -0.61 4.22
CA LEU A 619 24.01 0.79 3.77
C LEU A 619 25.16 1.65 4.29
N ARG A 620 25.55 1.44 5.56
CA ARG A 620 26.64 2.18 6.24
C ARG A 620 28.02 1.92 5.65
N VAL A 621 28.23 0.74 5.06
CA VAL A 621 29.50 0.36 4.43
C VAL A 621 29.76 1.15 3.15
N VAL A 622 28.72 1.54 2.41
CA VAL A 622 28.89 2.27 1.13
C VAL A 622 28.92 3.79 1.34
N GLN A 623 28.08 4.35 2.21
CA GLN A 623 28.14 5.77 2.56
C GLN A 623 27.63 6.05 3.98
N ALA A 624 28.45 6.73 4.79
CA ALA A 624 28.10 7.12 6.16
C ALA A 624 26.92 8.11 6.18
N GLY A 625 25.94 7.87 7.05
CA GLY A 625 24.73 8.70 7.20
C GLY A 625 23.64 8.49 6.14
N TYR A 626 23.94 7.77 5.05
CA TYR A 626 22.94 7.51 4.00
C TYR A 626 21.85 6.52 4.45
N ASP A 627 22.14 5.67 5.45
CA ASP A 627 21.14 4.83 6.10
C ASP A 627 20.05 5.66 6.80
N GLU A 628 20.43 6.75 7.48
CA GLU A 628 19.47 7.68 8.11
C GLU A 628 18.60 8.38 7.06
N VAL A 629 19.19 8.76 5.91
CA VAL A 629 18.46 9.35 4.78
C VAL A 629 17.42 8.37 4.21
N ILE A 630 17.79 7.10 3.99
CA ILE A 630 16.82 6.08 3.54
C ILE A 630 15.73 5.85 4.60
N LEU A 631 16.11 5.66 5.87
CA LEU A 631 15.18 5.36 6.97
C LEU A 631 14.17 6.49 7.22
N THR A 632 14.55 7.73 6.93
CA THR A 632 13.70 8.92 7.04
C THR A 632 12.78 9.09 5.83
N ASN A 633 13.30 8.96 4.60
CA ASN A 633 12.48 9.15 3.39
C ASN A 633 11.55 7.96 3.12
N ALA A 634 11.99 6.73 3.39
CA ALA A 634 11.16 5.52 3.30
C ALA A 634 10.26 5.37 4.53
N SER A 635 9.12 6.07 4.50
CA SER A 635 8.21 6.19 5.63
C SER A 635 7.53 4.87 5.99
N ASN A 636 7.22 4.03 5.00
CA ASN A 636 6.59 2.73 5.21
C ASN A 636 7.66 1.63 5.37
N LYS A 637 7.50 0.76 6.36
CA LYS A 637 8.52 -0.23 6.74
C LYS A 637 7.90 -1.63 6.89
N THR A 638 8.57 -2.63 6.29
CA THR A 638 8.22 -4.06 6.37
C THR A 638 9.46 -4.80 6.88
N VAL A 639 9.44 -5.24 8.14
CA VAL A 639 10.60 -5.87 8.79
C VAL A 639 10.31 -7.34 9.06
N PHE A 640 11.02 -8.22 8.36
CA PHE A 640 11.03 -9.66 8.62
C PHE A 640 12.01 -10.01 9.74
N GLY A 641 11.84 -11.18 10.34
CA GLY A 641 12.77 -11.71 11.33
C GLY A 641 14.11 -12.17 10.76
N ARG A 642 14.94 -12.73 11.66
CA ARG A 642 16.33 -13.15 11.40
C ARG A 642 17.31 -12.00 11.05
N GLY A 643 16.95 -10.73 11.33
CA GLY A 643 17.83 -9.57 11.17
C GLY A 643 18.97 -9.51 12.19
N GLU A 644 19.96 -8.62 11.98
CA GLU A 644 21.06 -8.39 12.92
C GLU A 644 20.54 -7.89 14.28
N VAL A 645 21.23 -8.21 15.39
CA VAL A 645 20.88 -7.73 16.73
C VAL A 645 20.70 -6.20 16.77
N LYS A 646 21.61 -5.44 16.14
CA LYS A 646 21.52 -3.97 16.05
C LYS A 646 20.29 -3.49 15.29
N ASP A 647 19.91 -4.18 14.22
CA ASP A 647 18.71 -3.86 13.44
C ASP A 647 17.45 -4.14 14.26
N ASN A 648 17.40 -5.28 14.95
CA ASN A 648 16.28 -5.63 15.83
C ASN A 648 16.14 -4.64 17.00
N GLU A 649 17.24 -4.18 17.60
CA GLU A 649 17.24 -3.10 18.61
C GLU A 649 16.77 -1.75 18.05
N TYR A 650 17.22 -1.39 16.84
CA TYR A 650 16.80 -0.16 16.17
C TYR A 650 15.29 -0.19 15.86
N PHE A 651 14.79 -1.27 15.26
CA PHE A 651 13.36 -1.40 14.94
C PHE A 651 12.48 -1.54 16.18
N SER A 652 12.95 -2.17 17.26
CA SER A 652 12.24 -2.20 18.55
C SER A 652 12.01 -0.79 19.11
N LYS A 653 13.02 0.10 18.99
CA LYS A 653 12.89 1.52 19.37
C LYS A 653 12.01 2.30 18.39
N GLN A 654 12.15 2.06 17.07
CA GLN A 654 11.38 2.75 16.03
C GLN A 654 9.88 2.48 16.10
N PHE A 655 9.45 1.23 16.33
CA PHE A 655 8.04 0.87 16.49
C PHE A 655 7.41 1.39 17.80
N GLY A 656 8.23 1.99 18.67
CA GLY A 656 7.86 2.64 19.90
C GLY A 656 7.29 1.69 20.95
N GLU A 657 6.74 2.29 22.00
CA GLU A 657 6.32 1.59 23.20
C GLU A 657 4.79 1.55 23.34
N ALA A 658 4.30 0.66 24.20
CA ALA A 658 2.89 0.47 24.51
C ALA A 658 2.69 0.40 26.03
N TYR A 659 1.55 0.91 26.50
CA TYR A 659 1.13 0.66 27.86
C TYR A 659 0.62 -0.77 28.00
N VAL A 660 1.31 -1.57 28.81
CA VAL A 660 0.91 -2.90 29.25
C VAL A 660 0.28 -2.76 30.64
N MET A 661 -0.85 -3.45 30.84
CA MET A 661 -1.51 -3.52 32.15
C MET A 661 -0.89 -4.68 32.92
N GLU A 662 -0.05 -4.38 33.91
CA GLU A 662 0.57 -5.38 34.78
C GLU A 662 -0.37 -5.67 35.95
N GLU A 663 -1.07 -6.81 35.89
CA GLU A 663 -1.93 -7.30 36.98
C GLU A 663 -1.12 -8.14 37.97
N SER A 664 -0.66 -7.49 39.04
CA SER A 664 0.03 -8.15 40.15
C SER A 664 -0.97 -8.68 41.18
N LEU A 665 -0.96 -9.99 41.42
CA LEU A 665 -1.73 -10.65 42.47
C LEU A 665 -0.83 -10.91 43.69
N ASN A 666 -0.89 -10.03 44.67
CA ASN A 666 -0.19 -10.24 45.93
C ASN A 666 -1.08 -11.06 46.87
N GLU A 667 -0.71 -12.33 47.07
CA GLU A 667 -1.33 -13.20 48.07
C GLU A 667 -0.59 -13.11 49.40
N SER A 668 -1.32 -12.79 50.48
CA SER A 668 -0.83 -12.87 51.84
C SER A 668 -1.53 -13.99 52.60
N VAL A 669 -0.78 -15.00 53.04
CA VAL A 669 -1.25 -16.07 53.91
C VAL A 669 -0.63 -15.86 55.29
N THR A 670 -1.44 -15.94 56.35
CA THR A 670 -0.91 -15.92 57.72
C THR A 670 -0.21 -17.25 58.04
N PRO A 671 0.98 -17.24 58.70
CA PRO A 671 1.72 -18.47 58.96
C PRO A 671 0.91 -19.52 59.74
N MET A 672 1.14 -20.80 59.44
CA MET A 672 0.38 -21.94 59.99
C MET A 672 0.43 -22.06 61.52
N SER A 673 1.36 -21.36 62.18
CA SER A 673 1.51 -21.23 63.63
C SER A 673 0.55 -20.25 64.29
N MET A 674 -0.18 -19.42 63.52
CA MET A 674 -1.19 -18.51 64.04
C MET A 674 -2.59 -19.19 64.10
N PRO A 675 -3.37 -18.97 65.17
CA PRO A 675 -4.65 -19.67 65.37
C PRO A 675 -5.76 -19.23 64.39
N ASN A 676 -5.72 -17.98 63.92
CA ASN A 676 -6.70 -17.43 62.98
C ASN A 676 -6.07 -17.30 61.59
N GLN A 677 -6.22 -18.33 60.77
CA GLN A 677 -5.73 -18.30 59.39
C GLN A 677 -6.63 -17.44 58.51
N SER A 678 -5.98 -16.46 57.86
CA SER A 678 -6.57 -15.51 56.92
C SER A 678 -5.72 -15.47 55.65
N ARG A 679 -6.41 -15.40 54.51
CA ARG A 679 -5.83 -15.31 53.16
C ARG A 679 -6.29 -14.01 52.51
N GLY A 680 -5.38 -13.06 52.37
CA GLY A 680 -5.62 -11.82 51.64
C GLY A 680 -5.20 -11.98 50.18
N LEU A 681 -6.06 -11.59 49.24
CA LEU A 681 -5.71 -11.46 47.82
C LEU A 681 -5.79 -9.99 47.44
N ARG A 682 -4.65 -9.36 47.17
CA ARG A 682 -4.56 -7.97 46.74
C ARG A 682 -4.20 -7.91 45.26
N TYR A 683 -5.22 -7.74 44.43
CA TYR A 683 -5.08 -7.34 43.04
C TYR A 683 -4.55 -5.89 42.99
N ASN A 684 -3.49 -5.67 42.23
CA ASN A 684 -2.94 -4.35 41.97
C ASN A 684 -2.55 -4.25 40.49
N THR A 685 -3.21 -3.34 39.77
CA THR A 685 -3.06 -3.16 38.33
C THR A 685 -2.24 -1.91 38.03
N ALA A 686 -1.01 -2.09 37.54
CA ALA A 686 -0.13 -1.00 37.15
C ALA A 686 -0.15 -0.77 35.63
N ARG A 687 0.03 0.48 35.18
CA ARG A 687 0.32 0.81 33.78
C ARG A 687 1.83 0.92 33.62
N LYS A 688 2.44 -0.10 33.03
CA LYS A 688 3.87 -0.11 32.68
C LYS A 688 4.00 0.22 31.19
N LEU A 689 5.12 0.84 30.82
CA LEU A 689 5.41 1.22 29.43
C LEU A 689 6.56 0.34 28.94
N GLU A 690 6.30 -0.43 27.88
CA GLU A 690 7.19 -1.49 27.38
C GLU A 690 7.27 -1.44 25.83
N PRO A 691 8.36 -1.91 25.20
CA PRO A 691 8.51 -1.89 23.74
C PRO A 691 7.39 -2.68 23.06
N ARG A 692 6.80 -2.12 21.99
CA ARG A 692 5.67 -2.72 21.25
C ARG A 692 6.01 -4.09 20.66
N PHE A 693 7.27 -4.25 20.27
CA PHE A 693 7.89 -5.51 19.89
C PHE A 693 9.30 -5.51 20.48
N THR A 694 9.63 -6.52 21.28
CA THR A 694 10.98 -6.72 21.80
C THR A 694 11.96 -7.09 20.67
N PRO A 695 13.28 -6.85 20.80
CA PRO A 695 14.26 -7.29 19.81
C PRO A 695 14.21 -8.80 19.56
N THR A 696 13.86 -9.59 20.59
CA THR A 696 13.63 -11.04 20.49
C THR A 696 12.43 -11.37 19.61
N GLU A 697 11.27 -10.74 19.82
CA GLU A 697 10.09 -10.95 18.98
C GLU A 697 10.30 -10.51 17.53
N ILE A 698 11.11 -9.49 17.27
CA ILE A 698 11.49 -9.09 15.91
C ILE A 698 12.40 -10.16 15.29
N LYS A 699 13.44 -10.60 16.00
CA LYS A 699 14.36 -11.66 15.56
C LYS A 699 13.63 -12.97 15.24
N GLU A 700 12.66 -13.36 16.06
CA GLU A 700 11.99 -14.68 16.05
C GLU A 700 10.68 -14.72 15.25
N GLN A 701 10.42 -13.72 14.38
CA GLN A 701 9.30 -13.80 13.43
C GLN A 701 9.42 -15.07 12.55
N PRO A 702 8.38 -15.94 12.51
CA PRO A 702 8.42 -17.15 11.69
C PRO A 702 8.35 -16.83 10.18
N PHE A 703 8.61 -17.83 9.34
CA PHE A 703 8.59 -17.67 7.88
C PHE A 703 7.26 -17.06 7.37
N LYS A 704 7.36 -16.25 6.30
CA LYS A 704 6.29 -15.38 5.78
C LYS A 704 5.77 -14.28 6.72
N HIS A 705 6.21 -14.20 7.99
CA HIS A 705 5.76 -13.17 8.94
C HIS A 705 6.73 -11.99 9.00
N PHE A 706 6.15 -10.81 9.25
CA PHE A 706 6.85 -9.53 9.31
C PHE A 706 6.07 -8.54 10.17
N ILE A 707 6.74 -7.54 10.72
CA ILE A 707 6.10 -6.37 11.32
C ILE A 707 5.98 -5.30 10.23
N VAL A 708 4.83 -4.63 10.18
CA VAL A 708 4.56 -3.56 9.21
C VAL A 708 4.12 -2.29 9.90
N GLU A 709 4.75 -1.20 9.47
CA GLU A 709 4.45 0.20 9.79
C GLU A 709 4.11 0.90 8.47
N VAL A 710 2.99 1.63 8.43
CA VAL A 710 2.52 2.34 7.23
C VAL A 710 2.01 3.74 7.60
N VAL A 711 2.16 4.69 6.70
CA VAL A 711 1.52 6.00 6.83
C VAL A 711 0.06 5.90 6.36
N GLY A 712 -0.86 6.38 7.20
CA GLY A 712 -2.30 6.37 6.98
C GLY A 712 -2.78 7.37 5.92
N GLN A 713 -4.08 7.35 5.61
CA GLN A 713 -4.70 8.28 4.65
C GLN A 713 -4.79 9.73 5.17
N ASP A 714 -4.63 9.91 6.47
CA ASP A 714 -4.52 11.17 7.21
C ASP A 714 -3.07 11.68 7.30
N GLY A 715 -2.09 10.92 6.81
CA GLY A 715 -0.66 11.26 6.88
C GLY A 715 0.00 10.94 8.23
N SER A 716 -0.71 10.35 9.19
CA SER A 716 -0.12 9.89 10.46
C SER A 716 0.52 8.51 10.31
N ILE A 717 1.53 8.19 11.13
CA ILE A 717 2.11 6.84 11.17
C ILE A 717 1.12 5.93 11.91
N ALA A 718 0.63 4.91 11.22
CA ALA A 718 -0.27 3.92 11.82
C ALA A 718 0.51 3.01 12.77
N VAL A 719 -0.13 2.62 13.89
CA VAL A 719 0.47 1.76 14.93
C VAL A 719 1.04 0.47 14.29
N PRO A 720 2.34 0.17 14.45
CA PRO A 720 2.94 -1.01 13.84
C PRO A 720 2.29 -2.32 14.28
N VAL A 721 2.08 -3.23 13.33
CA VAL A 721 1.35 -4.49 13.52
C VAL A 721 2.13 -5.70 13.04
N GLN A 722 2.02 -6.82 13.77
CA GLN A 722 2.52 -8.12 13.32
C GLN A 722 1.60 -8.66 12.22
N ALA A 723 2.18 -8.98 11.07
CA ALA A 723 1.49 -9.36 9.86
C ALA A 723 2.12 -10.61 9.23
N TYR A 724 1.45 -11.15 8.22
CA TYR A 724 1.95 -12.27 7.42
C TYR A 724 1.58 -12.11 5.94
N GLY A 725 2.50 -12.54 5.08
CA GLY A 725 2.30 -12.64 3.64
C GLY A 725 1.79 -14.03 3.23
N LYS A 726 1.34 -14.13 1.98
CA LYS A 726 0.88 -15.38 1.32
C LYS A 726 1.51 -15.43 -0.06
N PHE A 727 1.84 -16.61 -0.57
CA PHE A 727 2.29 -16.71 -1.95
C PHE A 727 1.13 -16.37 -2.91
N VAL A 728 1.46 -15.87 -4.10
CA VAL A 728 0.46 -15.49 -5.12
C VAL A 728 -0.46 -16.68 -5.45
N ASN A 729 0.13 -17.86 -5.63
CA ASN A 729 -0.56 -19.12 -5.95
C ASN A 729 -1.52 -19.57 -4.82
N GLU A 730 -1.19 -19.32 -3.55
CA GLU A 730 -2.04 -19.64 -2.39
C GLU A 730 -3.26 -18.71 -2.29
N THR A 731 -3.22 -17.56 -2.96
CA THR A 731 -4.11 -16.44 -2.67
C THR A 731 -5.36 -16.46 -3.56
N LYS A 732 -6.42 -17.13 -3.08
CA LYS A 732 -7.77 -17.15 -3.70
C LYS A 732 -8.30 -15.77 -4.13
N PHE A 733 -7.92 -14.71 -3.41
CA PHE A 733 -8.23 -13.31 -3.75
C PHE A 733 -7.59 -12.88 -5.08
N LEU A 734 -6.31 -13.20 -5.31
CA LEU A 734 -5.57 -12.85 -6.54
C LEU A 734 -6.07 -13.67 -7.73
N LYS A 735 -6.32 -14.98 -7.55
CA LYS A 735 -6.86 -15.85 -8.63
C LYS A 735 -8.14 -15.26 -9.26
N ARG A 736 -9.08 -14.79 -8.43
CA ARG A 736 -10.30 -14.07 -8.87
C ARG A 736 -10.01 -12.87 -9.78
N PHE A 737 -8.90 -12.15 -9.58
CA PHE A 737 -8.55 -10.98 -10.40
C PHE A 737 -7.77 -11.35 -11.66
N ILE A 738 -7.02 -12.46 -11.64
CA ILE A 738 -6.38 -13.01 -12.85
C ILE A 738 -7.44 -13.40 -13.87
N ASP A 739 -8.50 -14.09 -13.44
CA ASP A 739 -9.67 -14.43 -14.27
C ASP A 739 -10.29 -13.17 -14.91
N ILE A 740 -10.43 -12.09 -14.13
CA ILE A 740 -11.02 -10.81 -14.61
C ILE A 740 -10.10 -10.11 -15.62
N GLY A 741 -8.78 -10.13 -15.41
CA GLY A 741 -7.81 -9.55 -16.36
C GLY A 741 -7.94 -10.19 -17.74
N ARG A 742 -7.90 -11.53 -17.79
CA ARG A 742 -8.10 -12.33 -19.02
C ARG A 742 -9.42 -11.99 -19.71
N ILE A 743 -10.54 -12.04 -18.98
CA ILE A 743 -11.89 -11.77 -19.51
C ILE A 743 -11.98 -10.35 -20.08
N GLN A 744 -11.50 -9.35 -19.34
CA GLN A 744 -11.66 -7.95 -19.75
C GLN A 744 -10.76 -7.59 -20.93
N LEU A 745 -9.57 -8.19 -21.03
CA LEU A 745 -8.67 -7.98 -22.17
C LEU A 745 -9.18 -8.68 -23.45
N ALA A 746 -9.75 -9.88 -23.35
CA ALA A 746 -10.44 -10.52 -24.48
C ALA A 746 -11.59 -9.65 -25.04
N THR A 747 -12.27 -8.88 -24.18
CA THR A 747 -13.30 -7.92 -24.61
C THR A 747 -12.77 -6.57 -25.13
N GLN A 748 -11.50 -6.19 -24.88
CA GLN A 748 -10.98 -4.88 -25.32
C GLN A 748 -10.86 -4.76 -26.85
N ASN A 749 -10.54 -5.84 -27.54
CA ASN A 749 -10.38 -5.87 -28.99
C ASN A 749 -11.72 -5.83 -29.77
N HIS A 750 -12.85 -5.78 -29.07
CA HIS A 750 -14.20 -5.90 -29.64
C HIS A 750 -15.04 -4.66 -29.31
N LYS A 751 -15.76 -4.12 -30.31
CA LYS A 751 -16.67 -2.98 -30.08
C LYS A 751 -17.75 -3.35 -29.06
N PRO A 752 -18.10 -2.46 -28.11
CA PRO A 752 -19.11 -2.75 -27.10
C PRO A 752 -20.48 -3.00 -27.74
N LEU A 753 -21.05 -4.17 -27.46
CA LEU A 753 -22.38 -4.62 -27.90
C LEU A 753 -23.45 -3.62 -27.46
N THR A 754 -23.78 -2.68 -28.35
CA THR A 754 -24.62 -1.52 -28.02
C THR A 754 -26.08 -1.91 -28.05
N PHE A 755 -26.77 -1.79 -26.91
CA PHE A 755 -28.10 -2.39 -26.66
C PHE A 755 -29.15 -2.13 -27.76
N LYS A 756 -29.10 -0.97 -28.44
CA LYS A 756 -30.00 -0.62 -29.56
C LYS A 756 -29.72 -1.34 -30.89
N GLY A 757 -28.54 -1.90 -31.12
CA GLY A 757 -28.16 -2.57 -32.37
C GLY A 757 -28.29 -4.11 -32.35
N ASN A 758 -28.44 -4.70 -31.16
CA ASN A 758 -28.11 -6.11 -30.95
C ASN A 758 -29.19 -7.12 -31.38
N ILE A 759 -30.45 -6.72 -31.64
CA ILE A 759 -31.54 -7.68 -31.92
C ILE A 759 -31.25 -8.48 -33.21
N HIS A 760 -30.87 -7.81 -34.30
CA HIS A 760 -30.53 -8.49 -35.56
C HIS A 760 -29.22 -9.31 -35.46
N GLN A 761 -28.23 -8.85 -34.69
CA GLN A 761 -26.98 -9.59 -34.51
C GLN A 761 -27.14 -10.83 -33.62
N LEU A 762 -27.99 -10.79 -32.58
CA LEU A 762 -28.34 -12.01 -31.84
C LEU A 762 -29.17 -12.97 -32.70
N ALA A 763 -30.16 -12.48 -33.47
CA ALA A 763 -30.97 -13.34 -34.35
C ALA A 763 -30.10 -14.14 -35.33
N TYR A 764 -29.22 -13.45 -36.06
CA TYR A 764 -28.27 -14.06 -37.01
C TYR A 764 -27.31 -15.06 -36.35
N LEU A 765 -26.88 -14.81 -35.11
CA LEU A 765 -25.99 -15.72 -34.36
C LEU A 765 -26.73 -16.93 -33.77
N VAL A 766 -28.03 -16.83 -33.46
CA VAL A 766 -28.87 -17.97 -33.08
C VAL A 766 -29.13 -18.87 -34.29
N GLU A 767 -29.42 -18.27 -35.45
CA GLU A 767 -29.62 -18.97 -36.73
C GLU A 767 -28.39 -19.82 -37.11
N GLN A 768 -27.17 -19.26 -36.95
CA GLN A 768 -25.91 -20.01 -37.15
C GLN A 768 -25.66 -21.13 -36.13
N LEU A 769 -26.24 -21.08 -34.92
CA LEU A 769 -26.11 -22.14 -33.91
C LEU A 769 -27.06 -23.31 -34.18
N ASP A 770 -28.29 -23.03 -34.61
CA ASP A 770 -29.24 -24.07 -35.01
C ASP A 770 -28.80 -24.78 -36.30
N ASP A 771 -28.24 -24.06 -37.27
CA ASP A 771 -27.66 -24.68 -38.46
C ASP A 771 -26.41 -25.51 -38.16
N LYS A 772 -25.62 -25.16 -37.15
CA LYS A 772 -24.50 -26.02 -36.73
C LYS A 772 -25.01 -27.32 -36.11
N LYS A 773 -26.00 -27.25 -35.22
CA LYS A 773 -26.68 -28.42 -34.64
C LYS A 773 -27.21 -29.39 -35.69
N LYS A 774 -27.91 -28.90 -36.71
CA LYS A 774 -28.44 -29.73 -37.83
C LYS A 774 -27.36 -30.48 -38.62
N ASN A 775 -26.12 -29.97 -38.64
CA ASN A 775 -25.01 -30.63 -39.31
C ASN A 775 -24.33 -31.66 -38.39
N ASP A 776 -24.24 -31.39 -37.08
CA ASP A 776 -23.71 -32.33 -36.11
C ASP A 776 -24.64 -33.55 -35.93
N ASP A 777 -25.97 -33.36 -36.00
CA ASP A 777 -26.99 -34.43 -35.97
C ASP A 777 -27.04 -35.31 -37.26
N ALA A 778 -26.17 -35.07 -38.24
CA ALA A 778 -26.24 -35.69 -39.59
C ALA A 778 -25.08 -36.65 -39.94
N ALA A 779 -24.26 -37.06 -38.95
CA ALA A 779 -23.18 -38.03 -39.15
C ALA A 779 -23.69 -39.49 -39.11
N PRO A 780 -23.22 -40.40 -39.99
CA PRO A 780 -23.67 -41.80 -40.03
C PRO A 780 -23.00 -42.67 -38.95
N GLU A 781 -23.77 -43.58 -38.35
CA GLU A 781 -23.28 -44.58 -37.40
C GLU A 781 -22.30 -45.59 -38.04
N VAL A 782 -21.27 -45.99 -37.29
CA VAL A 782 -20.34 -47.06 -37.66
C VAL A 782 -20.35 -48.14 -36.58
N ASN A 783 -20.77 -49.36 -36.95
CA ASN A 783 -20.96 -50.49 -36.02
C ASN A 783 -19.78 -51.47 -36.02
N SER A 784 -19.21 -51.71 -34.83
CA SER A 784 -18.55 -52.95 -34.34
C SER A 784 -17.86 -52.61 -33.00
N GLU A 785 -18.16 -53.21 -31.83
CA GLU A 785 -17.94 -54.62 -31.42
C GLU A 785 -16.44 -55.04 -31.55
N THR A 786 -15.74 -55.61 -30.55
CA THR A 786 -16.18 -56.21 -29.26
C THR A 786 -15.05 -56.26 -28.20
N ALA A 787 -15.33 -55.97 -26.92
CA ALA A 787 -14.71 -56.49 -25.67
C ALA A 787 -15.44 -55.82 -24.47
N ALA A 788 -16.06 -56.48 -23.47
CA ALA A 788 -15.60 -57.53 -22.55
C ALA A 788 -14.49 -57.04 -21.58
N THR A 789 -14.65 -57.02 -20.24
CA THR A 789 -15.70 -57.58 -19.36
C THR A 789 -15.74 -56.84 -18.00
N ASP A 790 -16.88 -56.89 -17.29
CA ASP A 790 -17.09 -56.54 -15.85
C ASP A 790 -16.83 -55.07 -15.41
N SER A 791 -17.52 -54.52 -14.40
CA SER A 791 -18.37 -55.11 -13.34
C SER A 791 -19.62 -54.27 -13.03
N GLN A 792 -20.51 -54.79 -12.17
CA GLN A 792 -21.85 -54.25 -11.87
C GLN A 792 -21.87 -53.24 -10.71
N GLN A 793 -22.78 -52.25 -10.73
CA GLN A 793 -23.97 -52.16 -9.84
C GLN A 793 -24.75 -50.83 -9.93
N ASN A 794 -26.08 -50.94 -10.08
CA ASN A 794 -27.20 -50.31 -9.35
C ASN A 794 -27.11 -48.82 -8.87
N THR A 795 -28.17 -47.97 -8.89
CA THR A 795 -29.63 -48.25 -9.00
C THR A 795 -30.47 -47.02 -9.43
N ALA A 796 -31.69 -47.29 -9.91
CA ALA A 796 -32.91 -46.46 -9.96
C ALA A 796 -32.95 -45.25 -10.93
N LEU A 797 -33.96 -45.04 -11.80
CA LEU A 797 -35.44 -45.23 -11.80
C LEU A 797 -36.26 -44.14 -11.10
N THR A 798 -36.63 -43.09 -11.85
CA THR A 798 -38.00 -42.56 -12.11
C THR A 798 -37.85 -41.36 -13.07
N ALA A 799 -38.47 -41.20 -14.24
CA ALA A 799 -39.70 -41.71 -14.87
C ALA A 799 -41.01 -40.96 -14.50
N GLU A 800 -41.33 -39.91 -15.28
CA GLU A 800 -42.67 -39.45 -15.74
C GLU A 800 -42.43 -38.29 -16.75
N ASN A 801 -42.97 -38.19 -17.98
CA ASN A 801 -44.35 -38.31 -18.52
C ASN A 801 -45.32 -37.28 -17.93
N HIS A 802 -46.12 -36.48 -18.67
CA HIS A 802 -46.31 -36.22 -20.12
C HIS A 802 -46.44 -34.68 -20.31
N THR A 803 -46.85 -34.00 -21.40
CA THR A 803 -47.64 -34.36 -22.60
C THR A 803 -47.37 -33.34 -23.73
N ALA A 804 -47.54 -33.74 -24.99
CA ALA A 804 -47.44 -32.84 -26.14
C ALA A 804 -48.81 -32.26 -26.55
N THR A 805 -48.81 -31.13 -27.27
CA THR A 805 -49.81 -30.87 -28.32
C THR A 805 -49.20 -30.00 -29.42
N GLN A 806 -49.43 -30.38 -30.68
CA GLN A 806 -49.00 -29.65 -31.88
C GLN A 806 -50.12 -28.71 -32.37
N GLN A 807 -49.79 -27.74 -33.23
CA GLN A 807 -50.55 -27.51 -34.47
C GLN A 807 -49.73 -26.72 -35.52
N ASN A 808 -50.03 -26.94 -36.81
CA ASN A 808 -49.31 -26.41 -37.97
C ASN A 808 -50.00 -25.11 -38.48
N GLY A 809 -49.30 -24.08 -38.96
CA GLY A 809 -48.81 -23.96 -40.35
C GLY A 809 -49.57 -22.83 -41.10
N PRO A 810 -49.46 -22.68 -42.43
CA PRO A 810 -48.22 -22.50 -43.22
C PRO A 810 -48.34 -21.42 -44.36
N VAL A 811 -47.29 -21.28 -45.22
CA VAL A 811 -47.26 -20.64 -46.57
C VAL A 811 -47.21 -19.07 -46.66
N SER A 812 -46.61 -18.34 -47.64
CA SER A 812 -45.30 -18.36 -48.38
C SER A 812 -45.07 -16.95 -49.08
N PRO A 813 -44.57 -16.71 -50.35
CA PRO A 813 -43.69 -15.54 -50.68
C PRO A 813 -44.29 -14.65 -51.83
N PRO A 814 -43.59 -13.94 -52.78
CA PRO A 814 -42.15 -13.58 -52.98
C PRO A 814 -41.84 -12.12 -53.50
N ALA A 815 -40.55 -11.85 -53.79
CA ALA A 815 -39.98 -10.86 -54.75
C ALA A 815 -40.04 -9.33 -54.47
N GLY A 816 -39.13 -8.47 -54.98
CA GLY A 816 -37.82 -8.73 -55.62
C GLY A 816 -37.13 -7.54 -56.36
N ALA A 817 -35.82 -7.70 -56.64
CA ALA A 817 -35.00 -7.13 -57.74
C ALA A 817 -34.26 -5.74 -57.68
N LYS A 818 -32.90 -5.82 -57.78
CA LYS A 818 -31.94 -5.10 -58.69
C LYS A 818 -31.66 -3.57 -58.51
N GLU A 819 -30.44 -3.08 -58.21
CA GLU A 819 -29.12 -3.00 -58.94
C GLU A 819 -28.85 -1.53 -59.46
N PRO A 820 -27.60 -1.06 -59.78
CA PRO A 820 -26.31 -1.21 -59.09
C PRO A 820 -25.58 0.19 -58.82
N PRO A 821 -24.31 0.57 -59.16
CA PRO A 821 -23.41 1.21 -58.16
C PRO A 821 -22.52 2.45 -58.56
N GLN A 822 -21.69 2.91 -57.58
CA GLN A 822 -20.38 3.65 -57.65
C GLN A 822 -20.25 5.20 -57.46
N ALA A 823 -19.13 5.56 -56.76
CA ALA A 823 -18.22 6.74 -56.90
C ALA A 823 -18.26 8.00 -55.96
N VAL A 824 -17.20 8.14 -55.12
CA VAL A 824 -16.24 9.26 -54.83
C VAL A 824 -16.73 10.75 -54.99
N PRO A 825 -16.48 11.76 -54.08
CA PRO A 825 -15.15 12.13 -53.52
C PRO A 825 -15.04 12.83 -52.12
N PHE A 826 -13.80 13.23 -51.74
CA PHE A 826 -13.37 14.21 -50.71
C PHE A 826 -13.12 15.62 -51.35
N PRO A 827 -12.58 16.66 -50.66
CA PRO A 827 -12.95 17.37 -49.42
C PRO A 827 -13.35 18.85 -49.75
N PRO A 828 -13.26 19.90 -48.88
CA PRO A 828 -11.99 20.57 -48.53
C PRO A 828 -11.95 21.23 -47.11
N ASN A 829 -11.19 22.32 -46.94
CA ASN A 829 -10.63 22.87 -45.68
C ASN A 829 -11.10 24.32 -45.34
N THR A 830 -10.63 24.80 -44.16
CA THR A 830 -10.23 26.19 -43.78
C THR A 830 -11.23 27.31 -43.38
N GLU A 831 -10.88 27.95 -42.25
CA GLU A 831 -10.82 29.40 -41.92
C GLU A 831 -12.04 30.25 -41.40
N GLU A 832 -11.77 30.85 -40.23
CA GLU A 832 -12.02 32.23 -39.74
C GLU A 832 -13.39 32.98 -39.74
N LYS A 833 -13.72 33.43 -38.51
CA LYS A 833 -14.15 34.80 -38.08
C LYS A 833 -15.61 35.31 -38.16
N SER A 834 -15.87 36.17 -37.17
CA SER A 834 -16.77 37.35 -37.09
C SER A 834 -18.31 37.22 -37.11
N GLU A 835 -18.88 37.39 -35.90
CA GLU A 835 -19.85 38.44 -35.49
C GLU A 835 -21.32 38.51 -35.97
N SER A 836 -22.19 38.87 -34.98
CA SER A 836 -23.48 39.59 -35.08
C SER A 836 -24.73 38.84 -35.61
N ALA A 837 -25.96 39.12 -35.16
CA ALA A 837 -26.47 39.78 -33.94
C ALA A 837 -28.00 39.53 -33.74
N ALA A 838 -28.54 39.94 -32.57
CA ALA A 838 -29.95 39.85 -32.11
C ALA A 838 -30.50 38.42 -31.87
N GLY A 839 -31.38 38.13 -30.90
CA GLY A 839 -32.15 38.94 -29.93
C GLY A 839 -33.57 38.35 -29.81
N THR A 840 -34.30 38.28 -28.69
CA THR A 840 -34.27 38.92 -27.35
C THR A 840 -35.05 38.02 -26.35
N SER A 841 -35.01 38.13 -25.01
CA SER A 841 -34.13 38.81 -24.03
C SER A 841 -34.47 38.38 -22.58
N SER A 842 -33.71 38.88 -21.61
CA SER A 842 -34.14 39.35 -20.26
C SER A 842 -34.79 38.38 -19.24
N SER A 843 -34.02 38.03 -18.20
CA SER A 843 -34.23 38.59 -16.85
C SER A 843 -33.03 38.31 -15.90
N ALA A 844 -32.34 39.38 -15.51
CA ALA A 844 -31.37 39.61 -14.41
C ALA A 844 -30.85 38.42 -13.55
N GLU A 845 -29.55 38.25 -13.31
CA GLU A 845 -28.49 39.19 -12.83
C GLU A 845 -28.64 39.63 -11.35
N ASP A 846 -27.59 39.79 -10.53
CA ASP A 846 -26.32 39.03 -10.34
C ASP A 846 -25.71 39.49 -8.95
N GLU A 847 -24.43 39.48 -8.53
CA GLU A 847 -23.13 39.22 -9.19
C GLU A 847 -22.07 38.62 -8.24
N SER A 848 -21.34 39.43 -7.45
CA SER A 848 -19.99 39.10 -6.94
C SER A 848 -19.69 39.65 -5.53
N PHE A 849 -18.54 39.27 -4.95
CA PHE A 849 -17.85 40.07 -3.94
C PHE A 849 -16.33 39.76 -3.86
N GLU A 850 -15.51 40.79 -3.70
CA GLU A 850 -14.04 40.71 -3.52
C GLU A 850 -13.61 41.02 -2.07
N TRP A 851 -12.31 40.87 -1.78
CA TRP A 851 -11.62 41.37 -0.58
C TRP A 851 -11.45 42.93 -0.69
N PRO A 852 -11.11 43.73 0.36
CA PRO A 852 -10.24 43.34 1.50
C PRO A 852 -10.46 44.10 2.85
N ALA A 853 -9.43 43.98 3.71
CA ALA A 853 -8.92 45.00 4.66
C ALA A 853 -9.48 45.14 6.09
N GLU A 854 -8.60 45.68 6.93
CA GLU A 854 -8.75 46.04 8.35
C GLU A 854 -9.22 47.50 8.49
N ASP A 855 -9.88 47.87 9.60
CA ASP A 855 -9.27 48.68 10.68
C ASP A 855 -10.24 48.88 11.89
N ASN A 856 -9.80 49.64 12.89
CA ASN A 856 -10.43 49.86 14.21
C ASN A 856 -11.64 50.83 14.22
N ASP A 857 -12.58 50.67 15.18
CA ASP A 857 -12.78 51.63 16.28
C ASP A 857 -13.96 51.26 17.24
N GLU A 858 -13.80 51.60 18.52
CA GLU A 858 -14.85 51.67 19.59
C GLU A 858 -15.39 53.12 19.72
N PRO A 859 -16.46 53.50 20.49
CA PRO A 859 -16.91 52.88 21.76
C PRO A 859 -18.44 52.87 22.06
N GLY A 860 -18.85 52.38 23.25
CA GLY A 860 -19.80 53.15 24.09
C GLY A 860 -21.04 52.49 24.75
N SER A 861 -20.89 52.11 26.02
CA SER A 861 -21.79 52.33 27.18
C SER A 861 -23.17 51.61 27.37
N GLY A 862 -23.37 51.13 28.62
CA GLY A 862 -24.65 51.06 29.35
C GLY A 862 -25.30 49.67 29.55
N ASP A 863 -25.83 49.27 30.72
CA ASP A 863 -25.60 49.73 32.12
C ASP A 863 -26.26 48.76 33.14
N SER A 864 -25.89 48.85 34.44
CA SER A 864 -26.60 48.31 35.66
C SER A 864 -26.78 46.76 35.80
N GLU A 865 -26.95 46.12 36.98
CA GLU A 865 -26.74 46.48 38.40
C GLU A 865 -26.61 45.20 39.29
N GLY A 866 -26.22 45.34 40.57
CA GLY A 866 -26.15 44.27 41.61
C GLY A 866 -27.41 44.19 42.51
N PRO A 867 -27.35 43.83 43.82
CA PRO A 867 -26.17 43.60 44.67
C PRO A 867 -26.29 42.46 45.76
N GLU A 868 -25.33 42.42 46.73
CA GLU A 868 -25.37 41.80 48.08
C GLU A 868 -25.37 40.25 48.21
N ASN A 869 -24.80 39.55 49.24
CA ASN A 869 -23.93 39.84 50.43
C ASN A 869 -23.45 38.45 51.03
N LEU A 870 -22.53 38.22 51.99
CA LEU A 870 -21.57 38.96 52.88
C LEU A 870 -20.50 37.96 53.44
N GLU A 871 -19.35 38.45 53.94
CA GLU A 871 -18.46 37.92 55.04
C GLU A 871 -17.76 36.52 54.97
N GLU A 872 -16.55 36.25 55.53
CA GLU A 872 -15.51 37.09 56.18
C GLU A 872 -14.08 36.46 56.13
N LYS A 873 -13.03 37.30 55.96
CA LYS A 873 -11.62 37.23 56.49
C LYS A 873 -10.74 35.95 56.27
N ARG A 874 -9.38 36.01 56.18
CA ARG A 874 -8.37 37.08 56.44
C ARG A 874 -6.99 36.80 55.81
N GLU A 875 -6.23 37.89 55.48
CA GLU A 875 -4.75 38.07 55.54
C GLU A 875 -3.77 37.07 54.83
N GLU A 876 -2.66 37.47 54.16
CA GLU A 876 -2.09 38.81 53.86
C GLU A 876 -1.02 38.81 52.71
N SER A 877 -0.88 39.95 52.02
CA SER A 877 0.30 40.45 51.25
C SER A 877 0.75 39.81 49.91
N SER A 878 1.34 40.66 49.04
CA SER A 878 1.89 40.43 47.67
C SER A 878 3.20 41.27 47.54
N PRO A 879 3.78 41.69 46.37
CA PRO A 879 3.58 41.33 44.94
C PRO A 879 4.89 41.21 44.06
N SER A 880 4.74 40.93 42.75
CA SER A 880 5.57 41.45 41.60
C SER A 880 7.08 41.07 41.47
N GLN A 881 7.79 41.13 40.30
CA GLN A 881 7.45 41.18 38.85
C GLN A 881 8.65 40.76 37.95
N THR A 882 8.40 39.91 36.93
CA THR A 882 8.88 39.86 35.50
C THR A 882 10.26 40.38 34.98
N HIS A 883 10.76 39.73 33.90
CA HIS A 883 11.86 40.08 32.93
C HIS A 883 13.33 39.88 33.41
N SER A 884 14.38 39.64 32.59
CA SER A 884 14.58 39.23 31.16
C SER A 884 16.03 38.74 30.88
N MET A 885 16.35 38.22 29.67
CA MET A 885 17.69 37.93 29.09
C MET A 885 18.25 39.16 28.29
N PRO A 886 19.47 39.19 27.64
CA PRO A 886 20.46 38.12 27.27
C PRO A 886 21.98 38.49 27.47
N ASP A 887 22.88 37.84 26.69
CA ASP A 887 24.24 38.27 26.23
C ASP A 887 25.51 38.18 27.14
N ASN A 888 26.77 38.09 26.63
CA ASN A 888 27.36 37.32 25.49
C ASN A 888 28.93 37.34 25.54
N PHE A 889 29.58 36.41 24.80
CA PHE A 889 30.84 36.58 24.04
C PHE A 889 32.13 37.18 24.70
N ASP A 890 32.92 36.44 25.51
CA ASP A 890 34.27 36.95 25.93
C ASP A 890 35.38 35.93 26.31
N ASP A 891 35.34 34.65 25.90
CA ASP A 891 36.46 33.69 26.17
C ASP A 891 36.92 32.90 24.92
N LEU A 892 36.89 33.55 23.76
CA LEU A 892 37.45 33.04 22.49
C LEU A 892 39.00 33.13 22.44
N VAL A 893 39.66 33.45 23.57
CA VAL A 893 41.04 33.99 23.59
C VAL A 893 42.06 33.02 24.23
N LYS A 894 41.64 31.86 24.75
CA LYS A 894 42.50 30.92 25.49
C LYS A 894 42.76 29.55 24.85
N THR A 895 42.25 29.28 23.64
CA THR A 895 42.20 27.91 23.08
C THR A 895 42.99 27.74 21.78
N VAL A 896 44.22 28.29 21.71
CA VAL A 896 45.12 28.12 20.55
C VAL A 896 46.55 27.76 20.95
N HIS A 897 47.21 28.57 21.79
CA HIS A 897 48.60 28.32 22.17
C HIS A 897 48.73 27.36 23.37
N ASP A 898 49.34 26.20 23.08
CA ASP A 898 50.51 25.67 23.77
C ASP A 898 50.47 25.32 25.29
N ASN A 899 50.97 24.16 25.72
CA ASN A 899 51.37 22.97 24.96
C ASN A 899 51.60 21.75 25.89
N LEU A 900 51.60 20.56 25.29
CA LEU A 900 52.45 19.39 25.63
C LEU A 900 52.56 18.85 27.09
N ILE A 901 52.37 17.51 27.17
CA ILE A 901 52.99 16.58 28.14
C ILE A 901 52.48 16.64 29.61
N GLY A 902 51.68 15.64 30.02
CA GLY A 902 51.37 15.43 31.45
C GLY A 902 50.16 14.52 31.77
N SER A 903 50.29 13.19 31.61
CA SER A 903 49.45 12.20 32.32
C SER A 903 49.91 12.06 33.79
N PRO A 904 49.07 11.67 34.79
CA PRO A 904 47.90 10.78 34.66
C PRO A 904 46.68 11.13 35.58
N SER A 905 45.81 10.13 35.81
CA SER A 905 44.99 9.82 37.02
C SER A 905 45.23 10.68 38.29
N ALA A 906 44.24 11.00 39.14
CA ALA A 906 43.26 10.08 39.74
C ALA A 906 42.04 10.76 40.43
N ALA A 907 41.20 9.96 41.12
CA ALA A 907 40.05 10.38 41.92
C ALA A 907 40.42 10.92 43.34
N PRO A 908 39.43 11.40 44.11
CA PRO A 908 39.20 10.80 45.44
C PRO A 908 37.71 10.46 45.70
N ALA A 909 37.27 9.48 46.50
CA ALA A 909 37.86 8.62 47.54
C ALA A 909 37.61 9.04 49.01
N SER A 910 36.67 8.34 49.66
CA SER A 910 36.57 8.10 51.11
C SER A 910 35.66 6.87 51.34
N SER A 911 35.83 6.03 52.36
CA SER A 911 37.02 5.78 53.21
C SER A 911 36.87 4.39 53.85
N ALA A 912 37.96 3.61 53.90
CA ALA A 912 38.02 2.42 54.74
C ALA A 912 38.09 2.79 56.25
N PRO A 913 38.08 1.81 57.15
CA PRO A 913 39.38 1.30 57.59
C PRO A 913 39.48 -0.23 57.58
N ALA A 914 40.71 -0.72 57.59
CA ALA A 914 41.04 -2.13 57.73
C ALA A 914 41.55 -2.46 59.13
N SER A 915 41.54 -3.74 59.49
CA SER A 915 42.62 -4.34 60.28
C SER A 915 42.70 -5.84 60.02
N GLY A 916 43.91 -6.37 59.96
CA GLY A 916 44.19 -7.80 60.07
C GLY A 916 44.85 -8.08 61.42
N GLY A 917 44.67 -9.29 61.95
CA GLY A 917 45.28 -9.71 63.21
C GLY A 917 45.15 -11.22 63.43
N ASP A 918 46.27 -11.88 63.68
CA ASP A 918 46.33 -13.31 63.98
C ASP A 918 45.78 -13.67 65.38
N LYS A 919 45.62 -14.99 65.57
CA LYS A 919 45.58 -15.75 66.84
C LYS A 919 44.20 -16.05 67.46
N ALA A 920 43.73 -17.24 67.10
CA ALA A 920 43.57 -18.40 68.00
C ALA A 920 42.42 -18.45 69.04
N ALA A 921 42.18 -19.71 69.44
CA ALA A 921 41.50 -20.19 70.64
C ALA A 921 39.95 -20.30 70.68
N SER A 922 39.54 -21.57 70.83
CA SER A 922 38.47 -22.10 71.69
C SER A 922 36.98 -22.09 71.26
N GLN A 923 36.56 -23.29 70.84
CA GLN A 923 35.46 -24.08 71.43
C GLN A 923 33.97 -23.68 71.25
N SER A 924 33.32 -24.45 70.37
CA SER A 924 31.95 -25.01 70.52
C SER A 924 30.75 -24.03 70.42
N LYS A 925 29.60 -24.41 69.85
CA LYS A 925 29.10 -25.74 69.43
C LYS A 925 27.96 -25.57 68.42
N PRO A 926 27.88 -26.37 67.34
CA PRO A 926 26.60 -26.58 66.67
C PRO A 926 26.22 -28.07 66.44
N ARG A 927 24.91 -28.27 66.39
CA ARG A 927 24.09 -29.37 65.84
C ARG A 927 22.76 -28.69 65.47
N SER A 928 22.02 -29.06 64.43
CA SER A 928 22.17 -30.06 63.36
C SER A 928 21.10 -29.74 62.28
N ASP A 929 20.90 -30.41 61.14
CA ASP A 929 21.33 -31.72 60.59
C ASP A 929 21.65 -31.59 59.07
N ASP A 930 21.74 -32.71 58.36
CA ASP A 930 21.67 -32.91 56.90
C ASP A 930 22.82 -32.35 56.03
N LEU A 931 23.90 -33.15 55.99
CA LEU A 931 24.95 -33.12 54.97
C LEU A 931 24.54 -33.92 53.72
N VAL A 932 25.02 -33.47 52.56
CA VAL A 932 25.03 -34.26 51.31
C VAL A 932 26.34 -35.04 51.25
N ASP A 933 26.27 -36.35 51.01
CA ASP A 933 27.45 -37.22 50.87
C ASP A 933 28.11 -37.10 49.49
N LEU A 934 29.41 -37.41 49.42
CA LEU A 934 30.31 -36.89 48.37
C LEU A 934 30.79 -37.93 47.33
N ASP A 935 30.16 -39.11 47.27
CA ASP A 935 30.64 -40.28 46.51
C ASP A 935 30.20 -40.36 45.02
N ASP A 936 29.19 -39.60 44.58
CA ASP A 936 28.58 -39.79 43.24
C ASP A 936 29.40 -39.21 42.05
N LEU A 937 30.50 -38.51 42.32
CA LEU A 937 31.33 -37.83 41.30
C LEU A 937 32.16 -38.77 40.40
N ALA A 938 32.01 -40.09 40.53
CA ALA A 938 32.70 -41.11 39.73
C ALA A 938 31.78 -41.90 38.75
N ALA A 939 30.47 -41.61 38.71
CA ALA A 939 29.47 -42.48 38.07
C ALA A 939 28.87 -41.99 36.73
N VAL A 940 29.27 -40.82 36.23
CA VAL A 940 28.57 -40.12 35.11
C VAL A 940 28.91 -40.69 33.72
N ASP A 941 30.12 -41.22 33.50
CA ASP A 941 30.69 -41.55 32.18
C ASP A 941 30.13 -42.82 31.50
N ARG A 942 28.87 -43.21 31.79
CA ARG A 942 28.25 -44.46 31.29
C ARG A 942 26.74 -44.42 31.01
N ARG A 943 26.10 -43.26 30.79
CA ARG A 943 24.63 -43.20 30.55
C ARG A 943 24.13 -42.62 29.22
N ASP A 944 24.96 -41.95 28.41
CA ASP A 944 24.48 -41.30 27.16
C ASP A 944 24.25 -42.23 25.95
N SER A 945 24.80 -43.45 25.96
CA SER A 945 24.68 -44.37 24.81
C SER A 945 23.25 -44.81 24.50
N SER A 946 22.39 -44.95 25.52
CA SER A 946 21.02 -45.45 25.35
C SER A 946 20.07 -44.44 24.69
N THR A 947 20.37 -43.14 24.80
CA THR A 947 19.52 -42.07 24.25
C THR A 947 19.75 -41.87 22.75
N GLN A 948 21.00 -42.03 22.30
CA GLN A 948 21.35 -41.89 20.87
C GLN A 948 20.85 -43.06 20.02
N GLN A 949 20.87 -44.30 20.54
CA GLN A 949 20.33 -45.46 19.79
C GLN A 949 18.83 -45.31 19.47
N ARG A 950 18.02 -44.83 20.42
CA ARG A 950 16.59 -44.60 20.17
C ARG A 950 16.32 -43.59 19.05
N TYR A 951 17.13 -42.54 18.93
CA TYR A 951 17.03 -41.56 17.84
C TYR A 951 17.49 -42.12 16.47
N ALA A 952 18.36 -43.14 16.46
CA ALA A 952 18.71 -43.84 15.23
C ALA A 952 17.59 -44.79 14.77
N ASP A 953 17.03 -45.58 15.69
CA ASP A 953 15.98 -46.56 15.38
C ASP A 953 14.66 -45.88 14.92
N GLU A 954 14.32 -44.69 15.45
CA GLU A 954 13.18 -43.89 14.96
C GLU A 954 13.40 -43.23 13.58
N GLN A 955 14.65 -43.07 13.12
CA GLN A 955 14.96 -42.59 11.77
C GLN A 955 14.89 -43.74 10.76
N ILE A 956 15.38 -44.92 11.11
CA ILE A 956 15.42 -46.09 10.22
C ILE A 956 14.00 -46.58 9.88
N ASN A 957 13.11 -46.68 10.86
CA ASN A 957 11.71 -47.11 10.67
C ASN A 957 10.81 -46.09 9.92
N LYS A 958 11.39 -45.08 9.23
CA LYS A 958 10.67 -44.05 8.48
C LYS A 958 11.00 -44.01 6.99
N VAL A 959 11.78 -44.96 6.49
CA VAL A 959 12.23 -45.02 5.09
C VAL A 959 11.47 -46.07 4.27
N ASP A 960 10.91 -47.11 4.90
CA ASP A 960 10.35 -48.29 4.23
C ASP A 960 8.88 -48.16 3.74
N ASP A 961 8.24 -46.98 3.85
CA ASP A 961 6.79 -46.79 3.57
C ASP A 961 6.51 -45.91 2.33
N TYR A 962 7.27 -46.14 1.25
CA TYR A 962 6.93 -45.68 -0.10
C TYR A 962 6.76 -46.88 -1.03
N LYS A 963 5.58 -46.98 -1.64
CA LYS A 963 5.27 -48.03 -2.63
C LYS A 963 5.78 -47.66 -4.02
N GLU A 964 6.27 -48.66 -4.74
CA GLU A 964 6.40 -48.63 -6.20
C GLU A 964 5.00 -48.75 -6.82
N ASP A 965 4.47 -47.67 -7.40
CA ASP A 965 3.33 -47.65 -8.33
C ASP A 965 3.22 -46.22 -8.95
N ASP A 966 4.24 -45.82 -9.72
CA ASP A 966 4.19 -44.81 -10.80
C ASP A 966 5.62 -44.64 -11.42
N ILE A 967 5.79 -45.05 -12.68
CA ILE A 967 6.98 -44.83 -13.55
C ILE A 967 6.51 -44.35 -14.92
#